data_AF-A0AAW5JZ05-F1
#
_entry.id   AF-A0AAW5JZ05-F1
#
_cell.length_a   1.000
_cell.length_b   1.000
_cell.length_c   1.000
_cell.angle_alpha   90.00
_cell.angle_beta   90.00
_cell.angle_gamma   90.00
#
_symmetry.space_group_name_H-M   'P 1'
#
loop_
_entity.id
_entity.type
_entity.pdbx_description
1 polymer ?
#
loop_
_entity_poly.entity_id
_entity_poly.type
_entity_poly.pdbx_seq_one_letter_code
_entity_poly.pdbx_strand_id
1 'polypeptide(L)'
;MKNRKNFCLLSMLLMLAMAVFVSGGCGGGSSGSSEFAGGVGTAENPWRIETAKQLEAVRSHLGGHFALTKDLDLSGYEDWQPIGSFKAISEEDDETPAPEAAFTGTFDGGGHSISNVKVASAQPGMGTGLFGCMTGDGAIIKNLTVVNAEINGGAGTGAVVGYAHAPESADVRIESVVLSGDNKVSGTSLTGGLAGAVGGPVLVKGCTARADVVLNGDGMRGTGQGVGIVVGGGEGCNIEDSHAVGGSVTANGRATMSIGGFAGCAQESGYVKNCSVSDVTVTVNDATSSMIGGLLGHAGAPDVTPTEISGCTTKNVTIRVSDGASRIGMIVGGGFYCPLYVAYFPVPNAFNVTDCKADGSIEGGRVVGTVAGYVYNNSTVKDCTANVTVNGAAGQQIGGDDKSTPLASFEFTAGGRGTEADPWRIETADQLNCVRNNLGGHYVLMNDVALSGYRNWQPIGSFKPVEGTEEDPQPEAAFTGVFDGGGHTVSSITVNAPQAMGTGLFGCMTGDGAAVKNLTVEDAKVNGLMCVAGVVGYAHAPESADVRIEKVTLTGSNKMNAAAMVGGIAGGVAGPVLLKGCYAQADVVMEGDGAQGMGQGAGLIVGGGEVCNFDDCHATGGSVTAKGNATAGIGALAGCAMSSKYVKDCSAKDVKVVVESPTSALISGLVGYAGTTSGAKTQISGCKTDNVTVAVTAGSKRIGMIVGGGFYFDAYKEFYPEPTAFEVKDCGAKGSISGGGIVGTIIGYAYDNSTAADDCTADVTVNGAASLKKIGGDKSSDPLSTL
;
A
#
# COMPACT_ATOMS: atom_id res chain seq x y z
N MET A 1 -12.29 20.26 6.07
CA MET A 1 -13.03 21.48 6.50
C MET A 1 -12.41 22.69 5.83
N LYS A 2 -13.25 23.55 5.24
CA LYS A 2 -13.00 24.86 4.57
C LYS A 2 -12.40 24.89 3.15
N ASN A 3 -13.35 24.99 2.19
CA ASN A 3 -13.24 25.63 0.87
C ASN A 3 -12.71 27.08 0.93
N ARG A 4 -12.06 27.57 -0.15
CA ARG A 4 -12.60 28.67 -1.00
C ARG A 4 -11.73 29.01 -2.23
N LYS A 5 -12.45 29.28 -3.34
CA LYS A 5 -12.03 29.83 -4.63
C LYS A 5 -11.99 31.38 -4.61
N ASN A 6 -11.09 31.95 -5.43
CA ASN A 6 -11.06 33.24 -6.18
C ASN A 6 -11.47 34.59 -5.52
N PHE A 7 -10.68 35.66 -5.81
CA PHE A 7 -11.02 36.94 -6.52
C PHE A 7 -10.31 38.24 -6.00
N CYS A 8 -9.55 38.87 -6.91
CA CYS A 8 -9.18 40.28 -7.24
C CYS A 8 -9.32 41.54 -6.31
N LEU A 9 -8.26 42.40 -6.43
CA LEU A 9 -8.14 43.87 -6.64
C LEU A 9 -8.35 44.97 -5.54
N LEU A 10 -7.53 46.03 -5.72
CA LEU A 10 -7.45 47.42 -5.15
C LEU A 10 -6.62 47.59 -3.85
N SER A 11 -5.64 48.50 -3.70
CA SER A 11 -5.57 49.90 -4.17
C SER A 11 -4.17 50.56 -3.98
N MET A 12 -3.82 51.42 -4.97
CA MET A 12 -3.15 52.75 -4.95
C MET A 12 -1.88 53.10 -4.12
N LEU A 13 -0.85 53.54 -4.88
CA LEU A 13 -0.01 54.76 -4.79
C LEU A 13 0.35 55.36 -3.40
N LEU A 14 1.66 55.54 -3.17
CA LEU A 14 2.22 56.85 -2.81
C LEU A 14 3.72 56.96 -3.20
N MET A 15 4.06 57.97 -4.02
CA MET A 15 5.43 58.44 -4.21
C MET A 15 5.87 59.28 -2.99
N LEU A 16 7.15 59.21 -2.60
CA LEU A 16 7.90 60.44 -2.31
C LEU A 16 9.42 60.20 -2.42
N ALA A 17 10.05 61.03 -3.24
CA ALA A 17 11.49 61.15 -3.42
C ALA A 17 12.15 61.91 -2.26
N MET A 18 13.39 61.55 -1.91
CA MET A 18 14.41 62.49 -1.43
C MET A 18 15.78 62.06 -1.96
N ALA A 19 16.29 62.80 -2.94
CA ALA A 19 17.71 63.13 -3.04
C ALA A 19 17.99 64.22 -1.97
N VAL A 20 19.19 64.49 -1.45
CA VAL A 20 20.49 64.77 -2.08
C VAL A 20 21.55 64.82 -0.95
N PHE A 21 22.79 64.41 -1.20
CA PHE A 21 24.04 65.20 -1.07
C PHE A 21 25.29 64.35 -0.81
N VAL A 22 26.11 64.30 -1.85
CA VAL A 22 27.55 64.04 -1.81
C VAL A 22 28.25 65.25 -1.18
N SER A 23 29.06 64.99 -0.17
CA SER A 23 30.31 65.70 0.13
C SER A 23 31.28 64.61 0.58
N GLY A 24 32.44 64.39 -0.03
CA GLY A 24 33.47 65.39 -0.29
C GLY A 24 34.50 65.33 0.84
N GLY A 25 35.18 64.19 0.99
CA GLY A 25 36.27 63.99 1.94
C GLY A 25 37.39 63.17 1.30
N CYS A 26 38.49 63.82 0.96
CA CYS A 26 39.72 63.20 0.49
C CYS A 26 40.63 62.86 1.68
N GLY A 27 41.36 61.75 1.58
CA GLY A 27 42.58 61.52 2.36
C GLY A 27 42.71 60.12 2.94
N GLY A 28 43.67 59.35 2.43
CA GLY A 28 44.28 58.22 3.15
C GLY A 28 44.25 56.90 2.39
N GLY A 29 45.25 56.68 1.55
CA GLY A 29 45.47 55.39 0.91
C GLY A 29 45.71 54.28 1.92
N SER A 30 44.94 53.20 1.78
CA SER A 30 45.41 51.86 2.11
C SER A 30 45.28 51.04 0.83
N SER A 31 46.41 50.51 0.35
CA SER A 31 46.45 49.53 -0.72
C SER A 31 45.93 48.20 -0.19
N GLY A 32 44.62 48.10 0.02
CA GLY A 32 43.92 46.84 0.14
C GLY A 32 43.65 46.32 -1.27
N SER A 33 44.07 45.10 -1.57
CA SER A 33 43.65 44.42 -2.80
C SER A 33 42.12 44.44 -2.87
N SER A 34 41.53 44.89 -3.98
CA SER A 34 40.09 44.79 -4.19
C SER A 34 39.67 43.32 -4.12
N GLU A 35 38.57 43.03 -3.42
CA GLU A 35 38.05 41.68 -3.22
C GLU A 35 37.78 40.95 -4.55
N PHE A 36 37.43 41.69 -5.60
CA PHE A 36 37.27 41.24 -6.98
C PHE A 36 38.27 41.94 -7.92
N ALA A 37 38.47 41.41 -9.13
CA ALA A 37 39.44 41.94 -10.11
C ALA A 37 39.00 43.26 -10.77
N GLY A 38 37.76 43.69 -10.53
CA GLY A 38 37.17 44.93 -11.04
C GLY A 38 35.65 44.90 -10.93
N GLY A 39 35.00 45.98 -11.36
CA GLY A 39 33.55 46.14 -11.30
C GLY A 39 33.02 46.63 -9.95
N VAL A 40 31.72 46.92 -9.89
CA VAL A 40 31.04 47.40 -8.67
C VAL A 40 29.85 46.53 -8.26
N GLY A 41 29.64 45.39 -8.94
CA GLY A 41 28.62 44.41 -8.58
C GLY A 41 27.21 44.74 -9.09
N THR A 42 27.05 45.73 -9.97
CA THR A 42 25.76 46.06 -10.62
C THR A 42 25.62 45.32 -11.96
N ALA A 43 24.41 45.22 -12.50
CA ALA A 43 24.15 44.57 -13.78
C ALA A 43 24.97 45.18 -14.94
N GLU A 44 25.15 46.50 -14.95
CA GLU A 44 25.91 47.23 -15.98
C GLU A 44 27.43 47.16 -15.76
N ASN A 45 27.87 46.88 -14.53
CA ASN A 45 29.29 46.82 -14.18
C ASN A 45 29.54 45.69 -13.15
N PRO A 46 29.42 44.43 -13.59
CA PRO A 46 29.49 43.27 -12.71
C PRO A 46 30.89 43.11 -12.13
N TRP A 47 30.98 42.51 -10.94
CA TRP A 47 32.26 42.14 -10.37
C TRP A 47 32.97 41.10 -11.23
N ARG A 48 34.25 41.34 -11.50
CA ARG A 48 35.07 40.47 -12.35
C ARG A 48 35.79 39.43 -11.50
N ILE A 49 35.65 38.17 -11.89
CA ILE A 49 36.28 37.02 -11.23
C ILE A 49 37.37 36.46 -12.15
N GLU A 50 38.57 36.33 -11.59
CA GLU A 50 39.77 35.80 -12.25
C GLU A 50 40.44 34.66 -11.47
N THR A 51 40.02 34.40 -10.23
CA THR A 51 40.63 33.39 -9.34
C THR A 51 39.57 32.64 -8.53
N ALA A 52 39.90 31.42 -8.11
CA ALA A 52 39.03 30.61 -7.25
C ALA A 52 38.69 31.31 -5.91
N LYS A 53 39.62 32.11 -5.36
CA LYS A 53 39.37 32.87 -4.12
C LYS A 53 38.35 33.99 -4.32
N GLN A 54 38.29 34.59 -5.50
CA GLN A 54 37.27 35.58 -5.85
C GLN A 54 35.91 34.92 -6.07
N LEU A 55 35.87 33.72 -6.65
CA LEU A 55 34.65 32.91 -6.70
C LEU A 55 34.15 32.56 -5.29
N GLU A 56 35.06 32.27 -4.36
CA GLU A 56 34.73 32.01 -2.96
C GLU A 56 34.01 33.22 -2.31
N ALA A 57 34.46 34.44 -2.63
CA ALA A 57 33.91 35.69 -2.08
C ALA A 57 32.48 35.99 -2.53
N VAL A 58 31.97 35.35 -3.59
CA VAL A 58 30.57 35.50 -4.06
C VAL A 58 29.58 35.18 -2.94
N ARG A 59 29.92 34.27 -2.01
CA ARG A 59 29.06 33.89 -0.88
C ARG A 59 28.70 35.05 0.05
N SER A 60 29.53 36.09 0.08
CA SER A 60 29.29 37.30 0.88
C SER A 60 28.45 38.35 0.14
N HIS A 61 28.09 38.09 -1.11
CA HIS A 61 27.49 39.06 -2.03
C HIS A 61 26.40 38.44 -2.93
N LEU A 62 25.47 37.69 -2.33
CA LEU A 62 24.51 36.83 -3.04
C LEU A 62 23.54 37.55 -4.01
N GLY A 63 23.32 38.86 -3.82
CA GLY A 63 22.52 39.69 -4.73
C GLY A 63 23.34 40.45 -5.78
N GLY A 64 24.65 40.23 -5.85
CA GLY A 64 25.55 40.92 -6.78
C GLY A 64 25.51 40.34 -8.19
N HIS A 65 26.04 41.11 -9.15
CA HIS A 65 26.24 40.63 -10.52
C HIS A 65 27.72 40.34 -10.76
N PHE A 66 28.01 39.20 -11.38
CA PHE A 66 29.36 38.64 -11.53
C PHE A 66 29.61 38.21 -12.96
N ALA A 67 30.86 38.40 -13.41
CA ALA A 67 31.35 37.91 -14.69
C ALA A 67 32.70 37.21 -14.52
N LEU A 68 32.81 35.96 -14.99
CA LEU A 68 34.11 35.33 -15.14
C LEU A 68 34.87 36.02 -16.29
N THR A 69 36.18 36.19 -16.10
CA THR A 69 37.08 36.68 -17.16
C THR A 69 38.28 35.76 -17.39
N LYS A 70 38.32 34.64 -16.66
CA LYS A 70 39.27 33.54 -16.80
C LYS A 70 38.62 32.23 -16.40
N ASP A 71 39.17 31.15 -16.95
CA ASP A 71 38.88 29.80 -16.48
C ASP A 71 39.42 29.62 -15.06
N LEU A 72 38.67 28.89 -14.24
CA LEU A 72 38.99 28.63 -12.84
C LEU A 72 39.16 27.13 -12.60
N ASP A 73 40.17 26.77 -11.82
CA ASP A 73 40.39 25.41 -11.32
C ASP A 73 40.17 25.38 -9.80
N LEU A 74 39.26 24.52 -9.35
CA LEU A 74 38.95 24.32 -7.94
C LEU A 74 39.65 23.08 -7.33
N SER A 75 40.61 22.48 -8.02
CA SER A 75 41.38 21.33 -7.50
C SER A 75 42.05 21.55 -6.13
N GLY A 76 42.26 22.81 -5.73
CA GLY A 76 42.73 23.18 -4.39
C GLY A 76 41.67 23.15 -3.27
N TYR A 77 40.40 22.87 -3.61
CA TYR A 77 39.27 22.81 -2.68
C TYR A 77 38.77 21.36 -2.59
N GLU A 78 39.10 20.68 -1.49
CA GLU A 78 38.69 19.29 -1.26
C GLU A 78 37.20 19.12 -0.93
N ASP A 79 36.56 20.17 -0.41
CA ASP A 79 35.14 20.21 -0.09
C ASP A 79 34.59 21.64 -0.28
N TRP A 80 34.14 21.91 -1.51
CA TRP A 80 33.56 23.19 -1.90
C TRP A 80 32.28 23.47 -1.12
N GLN A 81 32.21 24.66 -0.53
CA GLN A 81 30.98 25.13 0.11
C GLN A 81 30.06 25.73 -0.95
N PRO A 82 28.78 25.34 -1.06
CA PRO A 82 27.91 25.89 -2.10
C PRO A 82 27.76 27.42 -2.03
N ILE A 83 27.57 28.07 -3.18
CA ILE A 83 27.19 29.49 -3.24
C ILE A 83 25.68 29.60 -3.07
N GLY A 84 25.25 30.32 -2.04
CA GLY A 84 23.85 30.33 -1.60
C GLY A 84 23.46 29.00 -0.96
N SER A 85 22.51 29.05 -0.03
CA SER A 85 22.01 27.89 0.70
C SER A 85 20.48 27.88 0.69
N PHE A 86 19.89 26.68 0.67
CA PHE A 86 18.47 26.57 0.93
C PHE A 86 18.18 26.89 2.40
N LYS A 87 17.24 27.80 2.60
CA LYS A 87 16.62 28.08 3.89
C LYS A 87 15.17 28.40 3.57
N ALA A 88 14.22 27.70 4.17
CA ALA A 88 12.81 28.01 4.00
C ALA A 88 12.50 29.47 4.39
N ILE A 89 11.56 30.10 3.68
CA ILE A 89 11.12 31.47 3.98
C ILE A 89 10.36 31.54 5.31
N SER A 90 9.69 30.46 5.71
CA SER A 90 9.05 30.34 7.01
C SER A 90 8.84 28.87 7.43
N GLU A 91 8.44 28.62 8.67
CA GLU A 91 8.02 27.27 9.10
C GLU A 91 6.69 26.82 8.45
N GLU A 92 5.88 27.76 7.95
CA GLU A 92 4.59 27.49 7.30
C GLU A 92 4.74 27.26 5.79
N ASP A 93 5.88 27.63 5.21
CA ASP A 93 6.26 27.49 3.80
C ASP A 93 7.71 26.98 3.76
N ASP A 94 7.84 25.67 3.93
CA ASP A 94 9.09 24.95 4.12
C ASP A 94 9.76 24.51 2.80
N GLU A 95 9.15 24.83 1.66
CA GLU A 95 9.63 24.51 0.32
C GLU A 95 10.13 25.75 -0.46
N THR A 96 9.62 26.94 -0.13
CA THR A 96 10.06 28.19 -0.78
C THR A 96 11.35 28.72 -0.14
N PRO A 97 12.43 28.97 -0.92
CA PRO A 97 13.68 29.47 -0.39
C PRO A 97 13.62 30.97 -0.06
N ALA A 98 14.19 31.32 1.08
CA ALA A 98 14.38 32.68 1.57
C ALA A 98 15.45 33.40 0.71
N PRO A 99 15.09 34.51 0.01
CA PRO A 99 16.02 35.20 -0.89
C PRO A 99 17.30 35.70 -0.22
N GLU A 100 17.31 35.96 1.09
CA GLU A 100 18.50 36.42 1.81
C GLU A 100 19.59 35.35 1.98
N ALA A 101 19.22 34.07 1.87
CA ALA A 101 20.13 32.93 1.99
C ALA A 101 20.56 32.36 0.63
N ALA A 102 19.79 32.63 -0.42
CA ALA A 102 20.00 32.11 -1.76
C ALA A 102 20.68 33.13 -2.68
N PHE A 103 21.26 32.64 -3.79
CA PHE A 103 21.77 33.51 -4.84
C PHE A 103 20.61 34.18 -5.60
N THR A 104 20.59 35.52 -5.62
CA THR A 104 19.53 36.34 -6.23
C THR A 104 20.02 37.19 -7.40
N GLY A 105 21.34 37.26 -7.61
CA GLY A 105 21.95 38.09 -8.65
C GLY A 105 22.16 37.39 -10.01
N THR A 106 23.11 37.89 -10.79
CA THR A 106 23.49 37.29 -12.08
C THR A 106 24.91 36.76 -12.03
N PHE A 107 25.11 35.51 -12.46
CA PHE A 107 26.42 34.93 -12.68
C PHE A 107 26.60 34.62 -14.16
N ASP A 108 27.41 35.44 -14.85
CA ASP A 108 27.78 35.25 -16.24
C ASP A 108 29.15 34.57 -16.34
N GLY A 109 29.18 33.33 -16.80
CA GLY A 109 30.42 32.62 -17.05
C GLY A 109 31.23 33.22 -18.20
N GLY A 110 30.66 34.09 -19.04
CA GLY A 110 31.38 34.75 -20.13
C GLY A 110 32.01 33.78 -21.15
N GLY A 111 31.54 32.52 -21.20
CA GLY A 111 32.13 31.44 -21.99
C GLY A 111 33.33 30.74 -21.33
N HIS A 112 33.68 31.09 -20.09
CA HIS A 112 34.74 30.47 -19.32
C HIS A 112 34.27 29.21 -18.57
N SER A 113 35.27 28.45 -18.10
CA SER A 113 35.07 27.21 -17.38
C SER A 113 35.39 27.29 -15.89
N ILE A 114 34.70 26.48 -15.09
CA ILE A 114 35.05 26.14 -13.71
C ILE A 114 35.27 24.63 -13.65
N SER A 115 36.47 24.20 -13.28
CA SER A 115 36.87 22.78 -13.29
C SER A 115 37.06 22.22 -11.89
N ASN A 116 36.86 20.91 -11.76
CA ASN A 116 37.19 20.11 -10.58
C ASN A 116 36.44 20.55 -9.30
N VAL A 117 35.15 20.90 -9.44
CA VAL A 117 34.29 21.18 -8.28
C VAL A 117 34.05 19.88 -7.52
N LYS A 118 34.40 19.85 -6.23
CA LYS A 118 34.20 18.67 -5.38
C LYS A 118 33.38 19.05 -4.15
N VAL A 119 32.28 18.34 -3.91
CA VAL A 119 31.48 18.45 -2.68
C VAL A 119 31.34 17.04 -2.10
N ALA A 120 32.09 16.77 -1.04
CA ALA A 120 32.29 15.42 -0.50
C ALA A 120 31.48 15.17 0.79
N SER A 121 31.19 16.21 1.57
CA SER A 121 30.34 16.07 2.75
C SER A 121 28.88 15.92 2.30
N ALA A 122 28.28 14.75 2.58
CA ALA A 122 26.85 14.56 2.40
C ALA A 122 26.13 15.58 3.29
N GLN A 123 25.69 16.69 2.71
CA GLN A 123 24.95 17.71 3.42
C GLN A 123 23.53 17.18 3.65
N PRO A 124 23.11 16.90 4.90
CA PRO A 124 21.74 16.53 5.17
C PRO A 124 20.88 17.77 4.98
N GLY A 125 20.37 17.97 3.77
CA GLY A 125 19.60 19.16 3.42
C GLY A 125 19.33 19.26 1.93
N MET A 126 18.50 20.25 1.59
CA MET A 126 18.20 20.60 0.20
C MET A 126 19.28 21.53 -0.36
N GLY A 127 19.66 21.33 -1.63
CA GLY A 127 20.47 22.30 -2.37
C GLY A 127 21.98 22.07 -2.21
N THR A 128 22.52 21.14 -3.00
CA THR A 128 23.97 20.87 -3.06
C THR A 128 24.50 21.05 -4.49
N GLY A 129 25.60 21.79 -4.65
CA GLY A 129 26.26 22.04 -5.95
C GLY A 129 27.31 23.13 -5.90
N LEU A 130 27.80 23.59 -7.07
CA LEU A 130 28.58 24.83 -7.15
C LEU A 130 27.80 26.01 -6.53
N PHE A 131 26.53 26.12 -6.90
CA PHE A 131 25.50 26.91 -6.24
C PHE A 131 24.57 25.98 -5.46
N GLY A 132 24.32 26.27 -4.20
CA GLY A 132 23.43 25.46 -3.37
C GLY A 132 21.98 25.79 -3.66
N CYS A 133 21.64 27.08 -3.65
CA CYS A 133 20.30 27.58 -3.95
C CYS A 133 20.33 28.91 -4.70
N MET A 134 19.42 29.07 -5.67
CA MET A 134 19.12 30.33 -6.34
C MET A 134 17.62 30.63 -6.37
N THR A 135 17.24 31.89 -6.13
CA THR A 135 15.83 32.35 -6.18
C THR A 135 15.73 33.87 -6.30
N GLY A 136 14.52 34.43 -6.26
CA GLY A 136 14.26 35.87 -6.28
C GLY A 136 13.75 36.37 -7.64
N ASP A 137 13.70 37.69 -7.80
CA ASP A 137 13.22 38.35 -9.01
C ASP A 137 14.39 38.71 -9.93
N GLY A 138 14.78 37.79 -10.82
CA GLY A 138 15.85 38.02 -11.80
C GLY A 138 17.14 37.23 -11.59
N ALA A 139 17.14 36.16 -10.78
CA ALA A 139 18.33 35.34 -10.58
C ALA A 139 18.70 34.55 -11.85
N ILE A 140 19.92 34.75 -12.35
CA ILE A 140 20.36 34.18 -13.64
C ILE A 140 21.74 33.57 -13.52
N ILE A 141 21.90 32.31 -13.92
CA ILE A 141 23.21 31.68 -14.15
C ILE A 141 23.31 31.38 -15.65
N LYS A 142 24.34 31.91 -16.32
CA LYS A 142 24.47 31.77 -17.77
C LYS A 142 25.89 31.67 -18.30
N ASN A 143 26.01 31.17 -19.54
CA ASN A 143 27.25 31.13 -20.33
C ASN A 143 28.44 30.49 -19.60
N LEU A 144 28.18 29.42 -18.85
CA LEU A 144 29.15 28.79 -17.95
C LEU A 144 29.42 27.35 -18.38
N THR A 145 30.69 26.98 -18.42
CA THR A 145 31.08 25.56 -18.53
C THR A 145 31.55 25.06 -17.16
N VAL A 146 31.01 23.93 -16.69
CA VAL A 146 31.52 23.19 -15.53
C VAL A 146 32.12 21.87 -15.99
N VAL A 147 33.32 21.56 -15.51
CA VAL A 147 34.11 20.40 -15.97
C VAL A 147 34.55 19.54 -14.79
N ASN A 148 34.37 18.21 -14.88
CA ASN A 148 34.82 17.22 -13.89
C ASN A 148 34.32 17.49 -12.46
N ALA A 149 33.01 17.64 -12.29
CA ALA A 149 32.40 17.81 -10.98
C ALA A 149 32.19 16.46 -10.26
N GLU A 150 32.51 16.39 -8.96
CA GLU A 150 32.22 15.26 -8.10
C GLU A 150 31.38 15.72 -6.91
N ILE A 151 30.08 15.42 -6.95
CA ILE A 151 29.10 15.92 -5.96
C ILE A 151 28.41 14.74 -5.27
N ASN A 152 28.46 14.75 -3.94
CA ASN A 152 27.71 13.85 -3.08
C ASN A 152 26.82 14.66 -2.14
N GLY A 153 25.52 14.69 -2.44
CA GLY A 153 24.54 15.53 -1.74
C GLY A 153 23.34 14.76 -1.21
N GLY A 154 22.43 15.50 -0.57
CA GLY A 154 21.13 15.01 -0.12
C GLY A 154 20.03 15.20 -1.17
N ALA A 155 18.98 15.92 -0.80
CA ALA A 155 17.91 16.32 -1.71
C ALA A 155 18.31 17.54 -2.54
N GLY A 156 17.84 17.65 -3.79
CA GLY A 156 18.13 18.81 -4.63
C GLY A 156 19.64 18.94 -4.88
N THR A 157 20.22 17.92 -5.51
CA THR A 157 21.66 17.84 -5.76
C THR A 157 21.95 18.00 -7.24
N GLY A 158 22.82 18.93 -7.61
CA GLY A 158 23.28 19.13 -8.99
C GLY A 158 24.69 19.71 -9.06
N ALA A 159 25.43 19.42 -10.14
CA ALA A 159 26.81 19.92 -10.28
C ALA A 159 26.91 21.44 -10.30
N VAL A 160 25.96 22.09 -10.97
CA VAL A 160 25.94 23.54 -11.11
C VAL A 160 25.01 24.16 -10.08
N VAL A 161 23.76 23.68 -10.01
CA VAL A 161 22.74 24.22 -9.11
C VAL A 161 22.09 23.10 -8.33
N GLY A 162 22.10 23.18 -7.00
CA GLY A 162 21.36 22.25 -6.15
C GLY A 162 19.84 22.45 -6.27
N TYR A 163 19.37 23.65 -5.91
CA TYR A 163 17.96 24.02 -5.99
C TYR A 163 17.77 25.39 -6.66
N ALA A 164 16.95 25.44 -7.71
CA ALA A 164 16.50 26.69 -8.32
C ALA A 164 15.00 26.86 -8.08
N HIS A 165 14.58 28.04 -7.63
CA HIS A 165 13.17 28.34 -7.41
C HIS A 165 12.81 29.73 -7.95
N ALA A 166 11.67 29.86 -8.62
CA ALA A 166 11.10 31.14 -9.03
C ALA A 166 9.80 31.44 -8.29
N PRO A 167 9.67 32.61 -7.63
CA PRO A 167 8.36 33.15 -7.26
C PRO A 167 7.46 33.33 -8.50
N GLU A 168 6.15 33.44 -8.28
CA GLU A 168 5.21 33.66 -9.38
C GLU A 168 5.57 34.92 -10.18
N SER A 169 5.61 34.80 -11.51
CA SER A 169 6.00 35.87 -12.47
C SER A 169 7.47 36.32 -12.43
N ALA A 170 8.33 35.70 -11.63
CA ALA A 170 9.76 36.04 -11.57
C ALA A 170 10.55 35.47 -12.76
N ASP A 171 11.58 36.19 -13.19
CA ASP A 171 12.46 35.79 -14.29
C ASP A 171 13.73 35.08 -13.79
N VAL A 172 13.60 33.82 -13.37
CA VAL A 172 14.75 33.00 -12.92
C VAL A 172 15.18 32.05 -14.03
N ARG A 173 16.48 32.03 -14.35
CA ARG A 173 17.00 31.27 -15.49
C ARG A 173 18.31 30.54 -15.24
N ILE A 174 18.40 29.34 -15.80
CA ILE A 174 19.65 28.61 -16.04
C ILE A 174 19.81 28.50 -17.56
N GLU A 175 20.74 29.26 -18.13
CA GLU A 175 20.79 29.49 -19.58
C GLU A 175 22.18 29.26 -20.17
N SER A 176 22.30 28.43 -21.21
CA SER A 176 23.58 28.20 -21.89
C SER A 176 24.68 27.70 -20.95
N VAL A 177 24.32 26.76 -20.08
CA VAL A 177 25.24 26.09 -19.16
C VAL A 177 25.65 24.72 -19.72
N VAL A 178 26.95 24.43 -19.70
CA VAL A 178 27.52 23.18 -20.19
C VAL A 178 28.18 22.42 -19.05
N LEU A 179 27.71 21.19 -18.78
CA LEU A 179 28.37 20.24 -17.87
C LEU A 179 29.09 19.17 -18.69
N SER A 180 30.43 19.16 -18.64
CA SER A 180 31.27 18.32 -19.51
C SER A 180 32.42 17.64 -18.76
N GLY A 181 33.13 16.71 -19.42
CA GLY A 181 34.14 15.89 -18.75
C GLY A 181 33.52 14.77 -17.90
N ASP A 182 34.27 14.27 -16.91
CA ASP A 182 33.88 13.15 -16.06
C ASP A 182 33.17 13.64 -14.79
N ASN A 183 31.86 13.88 -14.92
CA ASN A 183 31.02 14.35 -13.82
C ASN A 183 30.34 13.19 -13.12
N LYS A 184 30.43 13.15 -11.79
CA LYS A 184 29.77 12.17 -10.92
C LYS A 184 28.89 12.89 -9.92
N VAL A 185 27.60 12.62 -9.95
CA VAL A 185 26.64 13.23 -9.06
C VAL A 185 25.83 12.16 -8.36
N SER A 186 25.74 12.23 -7.04
CA SER A 186 24.93 11.30 -6.25
C SER A 186 24.09 12.05 -5.23
N GLY A 187 22.86 11.58 -5.03
CA GLY A 187 21.92 12.19 -4.12
C GLY A 187 20.83 11.24 -3.65
N THR A 188 19.99 11.71 -2.74
CA THR A 188 18.88 10.91 -2.20
C THR A 188 17.57 11.20 -2.91
N SER A 189 17.31 12.47 -3.27
CA SER A 189 16.09 12.95 -3.95
C SER A 189 16.43 14.08 -4.92
N LEU A 190 15.64 14.27 -5.97
CA LEU A 190 15.71 15.35 -6.96
C LEU A 190 17.17 15.59 -7.39
N THR A 191 17.81 14.53 -7.88
CA THR A 191 19.24 14.50 -8.18
C THR A 191 19.46 14.68 -9.68
N GLY A 192 20.04 15.80 -10.08
CA GLY A 192 20.34 16.11 -11.46
C GLY A 192 21.82 16.14 -11.73
N GLY A 193 22.27 15.83 -12.94
CA GLY A 193 23.66 16.05 -13.32
C GLY A 193 24.00 17.55 -13.27
N LEU A 194 23.22 18.39 -13.96
CA LEU A 194 23.44 19.85 -14.01
C LEU A 194 22.72 20.59 -12.88
N ALA A 195 21.39 20.42 -12.78
CA ALA A 195 20.56 21.06 -11.76
C ALA A 195 19.75 20.01 -10.99
N GLY A 196 19.73 20.07 -9.66
CA GLY A 196 18.96 19.16 -8.84
C GLY A 196 17.45 19.40 -8.94
N ALA A 197 16.91 20.10 -7.95
CA ALA A 197 15.50 20.47 -7.92
C ALA A 197 15.27 21.82 -8.61
N VAL A 198 14.20 21.95 -9.38
CA VAL A 198 13.84 23.19 -10.11
C VAL A 198 12.34 23.47 -9.94
N GLY A 199 11.98 24.41 -9.05
CA GLY A 199 10.60 24.75 -8.71
C GLY A 199 10.14 26.12 -9.22
N GLY A 200 8.83 26.29 -9.41
CA GLY A 200 8.24 27.50 -9.97
C GLY A 200 8.55 27.72 -11.45
N PRO A 201 8.21 28.88 -12.04
CA PRO A 201 8.39 29.17 -13.47
C PRO A 201 9.85 29.41 -13.90
N VAL A 202 10.82 28.69 -13.32
CA VAL A 202 12.23 28.73 -13.75
C VAL A 202 12.35 28.23 -15.18
N LEU A 203 13.14 28.95 -15.99
CA LEU A 203 13.48 28.55 -17.35
C LEU A 203 14.86 27.89 -17.40
N VAL A 204 14.92 26.63 -17.84
CA VAL A 204 16.16 25.93 -18.19
C VAL A 204 16.29 25.89 -19.71
N LYS A 205 17.29 26.59 -20.24
CA LYS A 205 17.41 26.84 -21.68
C LYS A 205 18.82 26.65 -22.21
N GLY A 206 18.97 26.02 -23.38
CA GLY A 206 20.27 25.96 -24.06
C GLY A 206 21.33 25.17 -23.30
N CYS A 207 20.92 24.32 -22.35
CA CYS A 207 21.85 23.65 -21.44
C CYS A 207 22.28 22.29 -22.01
N THR A 208 23.54 21.91 -21.83
CA THR A 208 24.06 20.61 -22.28
C THR A 208 24.76 19.91 -21.12
N ALA A 209 24.49 18.63 -20.88
CA ALA A 209 25.11 17.89 -19.78
C ALA A 209 25.54 16.46 -20.17
N ARG A 210 26.70 16.07 -19.64
CA ARG A 210 27.19 14.68 -19.55
C ARG A 210 27.53 14.38 -18.09
N ALA A 211 26.87 13.40 -17.49
CA ALA A 211 27.14 12.99 -16.11
C ALA A 211 26.74 11.54 -15.84
N ASP A 212 27.42 10.92 -14.88
CA ASP A 212 26.95 9.72 -14.20
C ASP A 212 26.21 10.13 -12.93
N VAL A 213 24.90 9.89 -12.90
CA VAL A 213 23.99 10.34 -11.84
C VAL A 213 23.42 9.14 -11.09
N VAL A 214 23.53 9.15 -9.76
CA VAL A 214 23.09 8.05 -8.90
C VAL A 214 22.07 8.52 -7.88
N LEU A 215 20.89 7.90 -7.87
CA LEU A 215 19.83 8.10 -6.89
C LEU A 215 19.82 6.96 -5.87
N ASN A 216 20.03 7.30 -4.60
CA ASN A 216 20.15 6.34 -3.50
C ASN A 216 18.97 6.34 -2.50
N GLY A 217 18.01 7.26 -2.61
CA GLY A 217 16.86 7.33 -1.70
C GLY A 217 15.73 6.37 -2.06
N ASP A 218 14.97 5.91 -1.06
CA ASP A 218 13.79 5.05 -1.24
C ASP A 218 12.53 5.90 -1.51
N GLY A 219 11.69 5.47 -2.46
CA GLY A 219 10.46 6.19 -2.84
C GLY A 219 9.29 6.00 -1.87
N MET A 220 9.20 4.85 -1.17
CA MET A 220 8.26 4.70 -0.06
C MET A 220 8.81 5.44 1.16
N ARG A 221 8.11 6.52 1.59
CA ARG A 221 8.52 7.58 2.57
C ARG A 221 9.07 8.87 1.95
N GLY A 222 8.89 9.09 0.64
CA GLY A 222 9.06 10.42 0.03
C GLY A 222 10.53 10.87 -0.15
N THR A 223 11.50 9.96 -0.03
CA THR A 223 12.92 10.34 -0.11
C THR A 223 13.60 10.03 -1.45
N GLY A 224 13.02 9.19 -2.30
CA GLY A 224 13.61 8.71 -3.57
C GLY A 224 12.74 9.04 -4.78
N GLN A 225 12.73 10.31 -5.17
CA GLN A 225 11.97 10.83 -6.31
C GLN A 225 12.86 11.72 -7.18
N GLY A 226 12.76 11.60 -8.50
CA GLY A 226 13.36 12.56 -9.43
C GLY A 226 14.86 12.36 -9.62
N VAL A 227 15.24 11.81 -10.78
CA VAL A 227 16.64 11.77 -11.22
C VAL A 227 16.76 12.00 -12.72
N GLY A 228 17.78 12.76 -13.15
CA GLY A 228 18.11 12.98 -14.55
C GLY A 228 19.46 13.63 -14.80
N ILE A 229 19.96 13.64 -16.05
CA ILE A 229 21.27 14.22 -16.35
C ILE A 229 21.24 15.75 -16.38
N VAL A 230 20.16 16.36 -16.85
CA VAL A 230 20.03 17.83 -16.89
C VAL A 230 19.32 18.34 -15.64
N VAL A 231 18.16 17.77 -15.32
CA VAL A 231 17.35 18.19 -14.17
C VAL A 231 16.97 16.98 -13.31
N GLY A 232 17.14 17.05 -11.99
CA GLY A 232 16.69 16.00 -11.09
C GLY A 232 15.17 15.89 -11.08
N GLY A 233 14.48 17.00 -10.90
CA GLY A 233 13.04 17.09 -11.08
C GLY A 233 12.55 18.52 -10.92
N GLY A 234 11.44 18.86 -11.58
CA GLY A 234 10.84 20.17 -11.43
C GLY A 234 9.32 20.19 -11.40
N GLU A 235 8.85 21.22 -10.70
CA GLU A 235 7.45 21.58 -10.52
C GLU A 235 7.26 23.00 -11.06
N GLY A 236 6.48 23.16 -12.13
CA GLY A 236 6.28 24.44 -12.81
C GLY A 236 7.41 24.89 -13.74
N CYS A 237 8.54 24.17 -13.78
CA CYS A 237 9.70 24.59 -14.57
C CYS A 237 9.48 24.38 -16.08
N ASN A 238 9.98 25.27 -16.92
CA ASN A 238 9.96 25.09 -18.38
C ASN A 238 11.36 24.74 -18.89
N ILE A 239 11.43 23.78 -19.81
CA ILE A 239 12.71 23.32 -20.37
C ILE A 239 12.68 23.41 -21.89
N GLU A 240 13.66 24.09 -22.48
CA GLU A 240 13.77 24.22 -23.93
C GLU A 240 15.21 24.13 -24.44
N ASP A 241 15.36 23.60 -25.66
CA ASP A 241 16.61 23.58 -26.41
C ASP A 241 17.80 23.04 -25.59
N SER A 242 17.57 21.99 -24.80
CA SER A 242 18.55 21.45 -23.83
C SER A 242 18.81 19.95 -24.04
N HIS A 243 20.01 19.50 -23.72
CA HIS A 243 20.54 18.22 -24.22
C HIS A 243 21.32 17.42 -23.16
N ALA A 244 21.01 16.12 -23.03
CA ALA A 244 21.86 15.15 -22.36
C ALA A 244 22.68 14.38 -23.41
N VAL A 245 24.02 14.44 -23.34
CA VAL A 245 24.94 13.96 -24.39
C VAL A 245 25.92 12.88 -23.88
N GLY A 246 25.35 11.87 -23.23
CA GLY A 246 26.06 10.72 -22.71
C GLY A 246 26.10 10.67 -21.17
N GLY A 247 26.59 9.56 -20.65
CA GLY A 247 26.62 9.28 -19.21
C GLY A 247 25.55 8.25 -18.83
N SER A 248 25.21 8.20 -17.54
CA SER A 248 24.30 7.21 -17.00
C SER A 248 23.41 7.77 -15.88
N VAL A 249 22.22 7.18 -15.74
CA VAL A 249 21.32 7.39 -14.61
C VAL A 249 21.12 6.04 -13.93
N THR A 250 21.41 5.95 -12.63
CA THR A 250 21.23 4.71 -11.85
C THR A 250 20.36 4.98 -10.63
N ALA A 251 19.25 4.27 -10.51
CA ALA A 251 18.38 4.29 -9.33
C ALA A 251 18.54 3.00 -8.51
N ASN A 252 19.06 3.14 -7.29
CA ASN A 252 19.32 2.03 -6.36
C ASN A 252 18.26 1.87 -5.27
N GLY A 253 17.49 2.92 -5.00
CA GLY A 253 16.47 2.91 -3.96
C GLY A 253 15.28 2.00 -4.28
N ARG A 254 14.59 1.58 -3.22
CA ARG A 254 13.34 0.81 -3.31
C ARG A 254 12.18 1.71 -3.72
N ALA A 255 11.30 1.20 -4.58
CA ALA A 255 10.08 1.88 -5.01
C ALA A 255 10.31 3.30 -5.53
N THR A 256 11.46 3.54 -6.17
CA THR A 256 11.82 4.87 -6.71
C THR A 256 10.86 5.29 -7.83
N MET A 257 10.69 6.60 -7.94
CA MET A 257 9.75 7.21 -8.89
C MET A 257 10.42 8.33 -9.68
N SER A 258 9.90 8.61 -10.88
CA SER A 258 10.27 9.78 -11.67
C SER A 258 11.74 9.75 -12.10
N ILE A 259 12.09 8.72 -12.89
CA ILE A 259 13.46 8.42 -13.30
C ILE A 259 13.59 8.72 -14.79
N GLY A 260 14.33 9.75 -15.19
CA GLY A 260 14.50 10.09 -16.61
C GLY A 260 15.97 10.15 -17.01
N GLY A 261 16.30 9.78 -18.25
CA GLY A 261 17.65 9.99 -18.78
C GLY A 261 18.03 11.48 -18.91
N PHE A 262 17.04 12.36 -19.03
CA PHE A 262 17.22 13.82 -19.11
C PHE A 262 16.73 14.55 -17.87
N ALA A 263 15.46 14.33 -17.52
CA ALA A 263 14.87 14.90 -16.33
C ALA A 263 13.97 13.90 -15.58
N GLY A 264 14.04 13.88 -14.26
CA GLY A 264 13.20 12.98 -13.48
C GLY A 264 11.72 13.31 -13.60
N CYS A 265 11.37 14.59 -13.46
CA CYS A 265 10.00 15.06 -13.67
C CYS A 265 9.91 16.46 -14.29
N ALA A 266 8.82 16.65 -15.04
CA ALA A 266 8.33 17.93 -15.54
C ALA A 266 6.86 18.08 -15.11
N GLN A 267 6.64 18.17 -13.79
CA GLN A 267 5.32 18.29 -13.20
C GLN A 267 4.87 19.74 -13.27
N GLU A 268 3.61 20.00 -13.61
CA GLU A 268 3.05 21.36 -13.72
C GLU A 268 3.82 22.30 -14.67
N SER A 269 4.77 21.75 -15.44
CA SER A 269 5.49 22.44 -16.48
C SER A 269 4.54 22.84 -17.59
N GLY A 270 4.69 24.06 -18.12
CA GLY A 270 4.01 24.45 -19.34
C GLY A 270 4.51 23.63 -20.53
N TYR A 271 5.82 23.44 -20.64
CA TYR A 271 6.40 22.66 -21.73
C TYR A 271 7.80 22.08 -21.45
N VAL A 272 8.09 21.00 -22.17
CA VAL A 272 9.43 20.49 -22.47
C VAL A 272 9.56 20.41 -23.99
N LYS A 273 10.37 21.29 -24.60
CA LYS A 273 10.42 21.39 -26.07
C LYS A 273 11.83 21.34 -26.64
N ASN A 274 11.97 20.72 -27.80
CA ASN A 274 13.23 20.63 -28.56
C ASN A 274 14.42 20.07 -27.74
N CYS A 275 14.13 19.25 -26.73
CA CYS A 275 15.16 18.65 -25.89
C CYS A 275 15.62 17.32 -26.46
N SER A 276 16.86 16.90 -26.16
CA SER A 276 17.35 15.61 -26.63
C SER A 276 18.19 14.83 -25.64
N VAL A 277 18.17 13.50 -25.79
CA VAL A 277 19.02 12.55 -25.06
C VAL A 277 19.77 11.70 -26.06
N SER A 278 21.09 11.66 -25.95
CA SER A 278 21.91 10.78 -26.78
C SER A 278 22.94 10.02 -25.96
N ASP A 279 23.09 8.73 -26.27
CA ASP A 279 24.13 7.86 -25.71
C ASP A 279 24.07 7.69 -24.18
N VAL A 280 22.86 7.67 -23.62
CA VAL A 280 22.59 7.54 -22.18
C VAL A 280 22.07 6.15 -21.82
N THR A 281 22.55 5.61 -20.70
CA THR A 281 21.97 4.40 -20.08
C THR A 281 21.22 4.75 -18.80
N VAL A 282 19.95 4.34 -18.70
CA VAL A 282 19.12 4.42 -17.49
C VAL A 282 19.01 3.03 -16.88
N THR A 283 19.42 2.85 -15.62
CA THR A 283 19.37 1.57 -14.89
C THR A 283 18.53 1.71 -13.62
N VAL A 284 17.51 0.88 -13.46
CA VAL A 284 16.63 0.86 -12.29
C VAL A 284 16.60 -0.53 -11.69
N ASN A 285 17.18 -0.68 -10.50
CA ASN A 285 17.47 -1.97 -9.91
C ASN A 285 16.25 -2.58 -9.19
N ASP A 286 15.34 -1.75 -8.67
CA ASP A 286 14.24 -2.21 -7.86
C ASP A 286 12.97 -2.51 -8.68
N ALA A 287 12.41 -3.71 -8.47
CA ALA A 287 11.24 -4.22 -9.20
C ALA A 287 9.93 -3.47 -8.90
N THR A 288 9.93 -2.55 -7.94
CA THR A 288 8.73 -1.81 -7.52
C THR A 288 8.75 -0.35 -7.98
N SER A 289 9.81 0.05 -8.67
CA SER A 289 9.99 1.40 -9.19
C SER A 289 9.10 1.69 -10.40
N SER A 290 8.75 2.95 -10.62
CA SER A 290 7.84 3.33 -11.70
C SER A 290 8.04 4.75 -12.24
N MET A 291 7.38 5.08 -13.35
CA MET A 291 7.52 6.37 -14.05
C MET A 291 8.97 6.57 -14.52
N ILE A 292 9.35 5.76 -15.50
CA ILE A 292 10.71 5.61 -15.99
C ILE A 292 10.77 6.06 -17.45
N GLY A 293 11.72 6.94 -17.76
CA GLY A 293 11.84 7.65 -19.01
C GLY A 293 13.23 7.57 -19.63
N GLY A 294 13.32 7.45 -20.94
CA GLY A 294 14.55 7.77 -21.66
C GLY A 294 14.83 9.28 -21.65
N LEU A 295 13.79 10.11 -21.77
CA LEU A 295 13.83 11.56 -21.57
C LEU A 295 13.25 11.95 -20.19
N LEU A 296 11.94 11.76 -19.97
CA LEU A 296 11.24 12.17 -18.74
C LEU A 296 10.74 10.98 -17.93
N GLY A 297 11.03 10.94 -16.63
CA GLY A 297 10.41 9.95 -15.74
C GLY A 297 8.89 10.10 -15.69
N HIS A 298 8.40 11.29 -15.33
CA HIS A 298 7.00 11.67 -15.48
C HIS A 298 6.82 13.12 -15.95
N ALA A 299 5.60 13.42 -16.40
CA ALA A 299 5.18 14.78 -16.71
C ALA A 299 3.73 15.02 -16.29
N GLY A 300 3.29 16.28 -16.38
CA GLY A 300 1.88 16.64 -16.39
C GLY A 300 1.43 17.51 -15.22
N ALA A 301 0.25 18.11 -15.39
CA ALA A 301 -0.40 18.97 -14.40
C ALA A 301 -1.73 18.38 -13.87
N PRO A 302 -2.14 18.69 -12.61
CA PRO A 302 -3.38 18.23 -12.02
C PRO A 302 -4.66 18.86 -12.58
N ASP A 303 -4.58 19.95 -13.35
CA ASP A 303 -5.77 20.70 -13.79
C ASP A 303 -5.66 21.21 -15.25
N VAL A 304 -6.49 20.63 -16.13
CA VAL A 304 -6.89 20.98 -17.52
C VAL A 304 -5.86 21.38 -18.59
N THR A 305 -4.73 22.02 -18.29
CA THR A 305 -3.68 22.32 -19.28
C THR A 305 -2.59 21.26 -19.16
N PRO A 306 -2.53 20.30 -20.10
CA PRO A 306 -1.50 19.26 -20.06
C PRO A 306 -0.10 19.88 -20.23
N THR A 307 0.91 19.26 -19.61
CA THR A 307 2.29 19.59 -19.94
C THR A 307 2.58 19.18 -21.39
N GLU A 308 3.08 20.11 -22.19
CA GLU A 308 3.39 19.87 -23.61
C GLU A 308 4.84 19.36 -23.79
N ILE A 309 4.98 18.14 -24.28
CA ILE A 309 6.26 17.52 -24.64
C ILE A 309 6.34 17.51 -26.17
N SER A 310 7.18 18.37 -26.75
CA SER A 310 7.18 18.60 -28.20
C SER A 310 8.57 18.63 -28.83
N GLY A 311 8.71 18.07 -30.03
CA GLY A 311 9.96 18.12 -30.80
C GLY A 311 11.16 17.44 -30.11
N CYS A 312 10.93 16.62 -29.10
CA CYS A 312 11.99 16.00 -28.31
C CYS A 312 12.50 14.71 -28.97
N THR A 313 13.79 14.41 -28.78
CA THR A 313 14.44 13.25 -29.42
C THR A 313 15.26 12.42 -28.44
N THR A 314 15.12 11.09 -28.47
CA THR A 314 16.13 10.17 -27.92
C THR A 314 16.90 9.49 -29.04
N LYS A 315 18.19 9.22 -28.83
CA LYS A 315 19.06 8.53 -29.77
C LYS A 315 20.03 7.62 -29.03
N ASN A 316 20.07 6.33 -29.38
CA ASN A 316 20.92 5.36 -28.70
C ASN A 316 20.77 5.37 -27.17
N VAL A 317 19.53 5.49 -26.68
CA VAL A 317 19.23 5.43 -25.24
C VAL A 317 18.92 3.99 -24.86
N THR A 318 19.49 3.51 -23.75
CA THR A 318 19.21 2.17 -23.21
C THR A 318 18.58 2.28 -21.85
N ILE A 319 17.41 1.67 -21.66
CA ILE A 319 16.72 1.58 -20.36
C ILE A 319 16.79 0.12 -19.89
N ARG A 320 17.38 -0.13 -18.72
CA ARG A 320 17.44 -1.45 -18.08
C ARG A 320 16.71 -1.40 -16.75
N VAL A 321 15.69 -2.23 -16.60
CA VAL A 321 14.87 -2.25 -15.39
C VAL A 321 14.60 -3.68 -14.95
N SER A 322 14.33 -3.87 -13.67
CA SER A 322 13.79 -5.12 -13.17
C SER A 322 12.39 -5.42 -13.74
N ASP A 323 12.06 -6.71 -13.91
CA ASP A 323 10.81 -7.17 -14.56
C ASP A 323 9.52 -6.59 -13.95
N GLY A 324 9.51 -6.30 -12.64
CA GLY A 324 8.34 -5.73 -11.94
C GLY A 324 8.13 -4.23 -12.16
N ALA A 325 9.17 -3.50 -12.59
CA ALA A 325 9.12 -2.06 -12.77
C ALA A 325 8.06 -1.69 -13.82
N SER A 326 7.44 -0.52 -13.69
CA SER A 326 6.26 -0.17 -14.51
C SER A 326 6.26 1.27 -15.00
N ARG A 327 5.40 1.54 -15.99
CA ARG A 327 5.24 2.87 -16.61
C ARG A 327 6.57 3.35 -17.19
N ILE A 328 7.08 2.57 -18.14
CA ILE A 328 8.38 2.78 -18.79
C ILE A 328 8.16 3.26 -20.22
N GLY A 329 8.63 4.47 -20.54
CA GLY A 329 8.55 5.04 -21.88
C GLY A 329 9.88 5.60 -22.35
N MET A 330 10.17 5.53 -23.64
CA MET A 330 11.42 6.12 -24.15
C MET A 330 11.39 7.66 -24.07
N ILE A 331 10.23 8.29 -24.31
CA ILE A 331 10.06 9.75 -24.13
C ILE A 331 9.58 10.06 -22.73
N VAL A 332 8.51 9.40 -22.25
CA VAL A 332 7.94 9.70 -20.93
C VAL A 332 7.39 8.44 -20.24
N GLY A 333 7.68 8.24 -18.95
CA GLY A 333 7.13 7.11 -18.20
C GLY A 333 5.60 7.18 -18.04
N GLY A 334 5.06 8.38 -17.82
CA GLY A 334 3.63 8.67 -17.83
C GLY A 334 3.28 9.94 -17.04
N GLY A 335 2.00 10.08 -16.71
CA GLY A 335 1.49 11.11 -15.81
C GLY A 335 1.86 10.81 -14.35
N PHE A 336 2.10 11.85 -13.54
CA PHE A 336 2.29 11.65 -12.10
C PHE A 336 1.07 10.95 -11.50
N TYR A 337 1.28 9.79 -10.90
CA TYR A 337 0.28 9.10 -10.09
C TYR A 337 0.98 8.17 -9.11
N CYS A 338 0.63 8.30 -7.84
CA CYS A 338 1.14 7.46 -6.78
C CYS A 338 0.02 7.27 -5.74
N PRO A 339 -0.27 6.03 -5.29
CA PRO A 339 -1.33 5.78 -4.31
C PRO A 339 -1.17 6.59 -3.02
N LEU A 340 0.07 6.90 -2.61
CA LEU A 340 0.35 7.75 -1.45
C LEU A 340 -0.18 9.19 -1.60
N TYR A 341 -0.35 9.66 -2.84
CA TYR A 341 -0.80 11.01 -3.14
C TYR A 341 -2.19 11.06 -3.80
N VAL A 342 -2.96 9.99 -3.74
CA VAL A 342 -4.30 9.91 -4.38
C VAL A 342 -5.28 10.97 -3.86
N ALA A 343 -5.08 11.46 -2.64
CA ALA A 343 -5.85 12.56 -2.07
C ALA A 343 -5.63 13.90 -2.78
N TYR A 344 -4.46 14.08 -3.40
CA TYR A 344 -4.04 15.29 -4.13
C TYR A 344 -4.17 15.09 -5.64
N PHE A 345 -3.74 13.92 -6.14
CA PHE A 345 -3.72 13.53 -7.55
C PHE A 345 -4.55 12.25 -7.75
N PRO A 346 -5.90 12.36 -7.84
CA PRO A 346 -6.79 11.20 -7.88
C PRO A 346 -6.68 10.41 -9.19
N VAL A 347 -6.15 11.03 -10.23
CA VAL A 347 -5.85 10.43 -11.54
C VAL A 347 -4.47 10.89 -11.99
N PRO A 348 -3.83 10.17 -12.93
CA PRO A 348 -2.57 10.60 -13.51
C PRO A 348 -2.64 12.01 -14.09
N ASN A 349 -1.62 12.82 -13.79
CA ASN A 349 -1.50 14.17 -14.31
C ASN A 349 -1.47 14.18 -15.85
N ALA A 350 -2.09 15.20 -16.44
CA ALA A 350 -2.30 15.28 -17.88
C ALA A 350 -1.04 15.74 -18.63
N PHE A 351 -0.67 15.05 -19.71
CA PHE A 351 0.42 15.46 -20.61
C PHE A 351 0.09 15.20 -22.07
N ASN A 352 0.75 15.94 -22.97
CA ASN A 352 0.67 15.75 -24.42
C ASN A 352 2.06 15.51 -25.00
N VAL A 353 2.22 14.49 -25.83
CA VAL A 353 3.46 14.22 -26.57
C VAL A 353 3.20 14.41 -28.05
N THR A 354 3.94 15.33 -28.68
CA THR A 354 3.78 15.70 -30.09
C THR A 354 5.13 15.79 -30.80
N ASP A 355 5.19 15.36 -32.07
CA ASP A 355 6.37 15.50 -32.94
C ASP A 355 7.70 14.97 -32.33
N CYS A 356 7.62 13.97 -31.45
CA CYS A 356 8.79 13.41 -30.77
C CYS A 356 9.35 12.18 -31.52
N LYS A 357 10.66 11.96 -31.39
CA LYS A 357 11.37 10.85 -32.03
C LYS A 357 12.08 10.01 -30.98
N ALA A 358 11.71 8.75 -30.86
CA ALA A 358 12.31 7.81 -29.92
C ALA A 358 13.23 6.83 -30.65
N ASP A 359 14.47 6.68 -30.18
CA ASP A 359 15.41 5.66 -30.66
C ASP A 359 16.21 5.08 -29.48
N GLY A 360 16.31 3.74 -29.44
CA GLY A 360 16.98 3.04 -28.33
C GLY A 360 16.49 1.62 -28.05
N SER A 361 16.75 1.16 -26.82
CA SER A 361 16.31 -0.15 -26.33
C SER A 361 15.80 -0.09 -24.89
N ILE A 362 14.83 -0.94 -24.58
CA ILE A 362 14.26 -1.13 -23.24
C ILE A 362 14.35 -2.62 -22.88
N GLU A 363 14.96 -2.93 -21.76
CA GLU A 363 15.17 -4.27 -21.22
C GLU A 363 14.45 -4.39 -19.86
N GLY A 364 13.53 -5.37 -19.73
CA GLY A 364 12.70 -5.62 -18.56
C GLY A 364 11.40 -4.82 -18.52
N GLY A 365 10.72 -4.87 -17.37
CA GLY A 365 9.54 -4.08 -17.05
C GLY A 365 8.19 -4.69 -17.49
N ARG A 366 7.14 -4.29 -16.78
CA ARG A 366 5.76 -4.80 -16.92
C ARG A 366 4.87 -3.97 -17.85
N VAL A 367 4.99 -2.64 -17.81
CA VAL A 367 4.20 -1.70 -18.63
C VAL A 367 5.16 -0.82 -19.40
N VAL A 368 5.36 -1.13 -20.68
CA VAL A 368 6.44 -0.59 -21.50
C VAL A 368 5.90 -0.07 -22.83
N GLY A 369 6.14 1.21 -23.12
CA GLY A 369 5.83 1.83 -24.41
C GLY A 369 7.08 2.42 -25.06
N THR A 370 7.14 2.39 -26.39
CA THR A 370 8.27 2.94 -27.16
C THR A 370 8.26 4.47 -27.18
N VAL A 371 7.17 5.12 -26.78
CA VAL A 371 7.08 6.57 -26.60
C VAL A 371 6.67 6.89 -25.16
N ALA A 372 5.49 6.43 -24.74
CA ALA A 372 4.93 6.68 -23.42
C ALA A 372 4.66 5.36 -22.67
N GLY A 373 5.08 5.28 -21.40
CA GLY A 373 4.84 4.09 -20.59
C GLY A 373 3.36 3.90 -20.27
N TYR A 374 2.69 4.96 -19.81
CA TYR A 374 1.27 4.93 -19.49
C TYR A 374 0.57 6.24 -19.88
N VAL A 375 -0.58 6.13 -20.55
CA VAL A 375 -1.38 7.28 -21.01
C VAL A 375 -2.80 7.16 -20.44
N TYR A 376 -3.16 8.08 -19.56
CA TYR A 376 -4.54 8.18 -19.03
C TYR A 376 -5.44 8.96 -20.00
N ASN A 377 -6.76 8.85 -19.87
CA ASN A 377 -7.73 9.44 -20.81
C ASN A 377 -7.68 10.99 -20.96
N ASN A 378 -6.93 11.68 -20.11
CA ASN A 378 -6.66 13.11 -20.15
C ASN A 378 -5.34 13.46 -20.87
N SER A 379 -4.61 12.47 -21.39
CA SER A 379 -3.28 12.63 -21.98
C SER A 379 -3.26 12.12 -23.43
N THR A 380 -2.33 12.63 -24.26
CA THR A 380 -2.25 12.23 -25.67
C THR A 380 -0.83 11.98 -26.16
N VAL A 381 -0.68 11.09 -27.16
CA VAL A 381 0.54 10.86 -27.93
C VAL A 381 0.17 10.97 -29.41
N LYS A 382 0.80 11.90 -30.14
CA LYS A 382 0.50 12.20 -31.55
C LYS A 382 1.78 12.48 -32.33
N ASP A 383 1.76 12.13 -33.61
CA ASP A 383 2.82 12.47 -34.58
C ASP A 383 4.25 12.07 -34.14
N CYS A 384 4.35 11.03 -33.30
CA CYS A 384 5.61 10.52 -32.80
C CYS A 384 6.10 9.34 -33.64
N THR A 385 7.42 9.24 -33.82
CA THR A 385 8.07 8.08 -34.42
C THR A 385 8.94 7.37 -33.39
N ALA A 386 8.98 6.04 -33.45
CA ALA A 386 9.77 5.24 -32.53
C ALA A 386 10.49 4.10 -33.25
N ASN A 387 11.82 4.08 -33.12
CA ASN A 387 12.70 2.97 -33.46
C ASN A 387 13.28 2.40 -32.16
N VAL A 388 12.42 1.78 -31.36
CA VAL A 388 12.79 1.26 -30.03
C VAL A 388 12.54 -0.24 -29.98
N THR A 389 13.54 -0.98 -29.53
CA THR A 389 13.37 -2.40 -29.20
C THR A 389 12.98 -2.56 -27.74
N VAL A 390 11.99 -3.41 -27.47
CA VAL A 390 11.57 -3.81 -26.12
C VAL A 390 11.87 -5.29 -26.00
N ASN A 391 12.79 -5.66 -25.11
CA ASN A 391 13.25 -7.04 -24.91
C ASN A 391 13.66 -7.73 -26.23
N GLY A 392 14.34 -7.00 -27.11
CA GLY A 392 14.80 -7.51 -28.41
C GLY A 392 13.75 -7.57 -29.52
N ALA A 393 12.50 -7.14 -29.27
CA ALA A 393 11.42 -7.10 -30.26
C ALA A 393 10.92 -5.67 -30.50
N ALA A 394 10.11 -5.44 -31.53
CA ALA A 394 9.43 -4.16 -31.72
C ALA A 394 8.34 -3.97 -30.66
N GLY A 395 8.25 -2.78 -30.05
CA GLY A 395 7.22 -2.42 -29.07
C GLY A 395 6.07 -1.59 -29.64
N GLN A 396 5.05 -1.34 -28.82
CA GLN A 396 3.97 -0.40 -29.13
C GLN A 396 4.29 0.99 -28.56
N GLN A 397 3.74 2.06 -29.15
CA GLN A 397 4.04 3.42 -28.70
C GLN A 397 3.60 3.71 -27.25
N ILE A 398 2.45 3.15 -26.85
CA ILE A 398 1.87 3.29 -25.52
C ILE A 398 1.92 1.94 -24.82
N GLY A 399 2.48 1.89 -23.61
CA GLY A 399 2.59 0.65 -22.85
C GLY A 399 1.31 0.21 -22.14
N GLY A 400 0.49 1.15 -21.68
CA GLY A 400 -0.80 0.90 -21.06
C GLY A 400 -1.67 2.16 -20.96
N ASP A 401 -2.97 1.95 -20.73
CA ASP A 401 -3.98 3.01 -20.57
C ASP A 401 -5.04 2.64 -19.52
N ASP A 402 -5.98 3.55 -19.26
CA ASP A 402 -7.04 3.38 -18.25
C ASP A 402 -8.02 2.24 -18.54
N LYS A 403 -8.03 1.73 -19.77
CA LYS A 403 -8.92 0.64 -20.20
C LYS A 403 -8.24 -0.72 -20.12
N SER A 404 -6.99 -0.79 -20.54
CA SER A 404 -6.19 -2.01 -20.63
C SER A 404 -5.42 -2.30 -19.35
N THR A 405 -5.06 -1.27 -18.57
CA THR A 405 -4.22 -1.36 -17.38
C THR A 405 -4.77 -0.45 -16.27
N PRO A 406 -5.84 -0.83 -15.58
CA PRO A 406 -6.46 0.01 -14.55
C PRO A 406 -5.50 0.38 -13.42
N LEU A 407 -5.67 1.56 -12.81
CA LEU A 407 -4.74 2.11 -11.81
C LEU A 407 -4.49 1.19 -10.60
N ALA A 408 -5.50 0.41 -10.20
CA ALA A 408 -5.41 -0.57 -9.11
C ALA A 408 -4.32 -1.64 -9.34
N SER A 409 -3.89 -1.86 -10.58
CA SER A 409 -2.81 -2.80 -10.91
C SER A 409 -1.41 -2.32 -10.47
N PHE A 410 -1.24 -1.01 -10.20
CA PHE A 410 0.04 -0.42 -9.79
C PHE A 410 0.26 -0.40 -8.26
N GLU A 411 -0.74 -0.77 -7.45
CA GLU A 411 -0.65 -0.71 -5.99
C GLU A 411 0.04 -1.93 -5.34
N PHE A 412 0.23 -2.99 -6.12
CA PHE A 412 0.90 -4.21 -5.68
C PHE A 412 2.35 -4.25 -6.21
N THR A 413 3.29 -3.97 -5.31
CA THR A 413 4.75 -4.02 -5.54
C THR A 413 5.33 -5.42 -5.37
N ALA A 414 4.51 -6.31 -4.81
CA ALA A 414 4.69 -7.75 -4.78
C ALA A 414 4.55 -8.30 -6.21
N GLY A 415 5.57 -8.97 -6.74
CA GLY A 415 5.55 -9.49 -8.13
C GLY A 415 4.26 -10.28 -8.44
N GLY A 416 3.91 -10.34 -9.73
CA GLY A 416 2.65 -10.93 -10.22
C GLY A 416 1.66 -9.88 -10.73
N ARG A 417 0.51 -10.34 -11.26
CA ARG A 417 -0.53 -9.51 -11.88
C ARG A 417 -1.89 -9.59 -11.19
N GLY A 418 -1.99 -10.31 -10.07
CA GLY A 418 -3.23 -10.45 -9.31
C GLY A 418 -4.28 -11.33 -9.98
N THR A 419 -3.90 -12.10 -11.00
CA THR A 419 -4.78 -13.05 -11.70
C THR A 419 -4.55 -14.47 -11.18
N GLU A 420 -5.47 -15.39 -11.42
CA GLU A 420 -5.31 -16.79 -11.00
C GLU A 420 -4.01 -17.43 -11.53
N ALA A 421 -3.65 -17.14 -12.79
CA ALA A 421 -2.45 -17.67 -13.43
C ALA A 421 -1.15 -16.99 -12.97
N ASP A 422 -1.27 -15.81 -12.36
CA ASP A 422 -0.14 -14.97 -11.96
C ASP A 422 -0.51 -14.13 -10.73
N PRO A 423 -0.67 -14.78 -9.56
CA PRO A 423 -1.12 -14.13 -8.34
C PRO A 423 -0.06 -13.17 -7.80
N TRP A 424 -0.50 -12.16 -7.06
CA TRP A 424 0.39 -11.27 -6.35
C TRP A 424 1.11 -11.97 -5.19
N ARG A 425 2.43 -11.78 -5.10
CA ARG A 425 3.33 -12.48 -4.18
C ARG A 425 3.61 -11.70 -2.90
N ILE A 426 3.10 -12.12 -1.75
CA ILE A 426 3.24 -11.42 -0.48
C ILE A 426 4.42 -11.99 0.33
N GLU A 427 5.40 -11.14 0.64
CA GLU A 427 6.58 -11.47 1.44
C GLU A 427 6.65 -10.69 2.76
N THR A 428 5.92 -9.57 2.88
CA THR A 428 5.99 -8.67 4.05
C THR A 428 4.61 -8.31 4.60
N ALA A 429 4.59 -7.84 5.84
CA ALA A 429 3.37 -7.36 6.50
C ALA A 429 2.73 -6.18 5.77
N ASP A 430 3.53 -5.29 5.17
CA ASP A 430 3.01 -4.14 4.42
C ASP A 430 2.38 -4.57 3.09
N GLN A 431 2.93 -5.58 2.42
CA GLN A 431 2.31 -6.16 1.23
C GLN A 431 1.00 -6.89 1.57
N LEU A 432 0.96 -7.62 2.69
CA LEU A 432 -0.28 -8.20 3.21
C LEU A 432 -1.30 -7.11 3.53
N ASN A 433 -0.85 -5.97 4.08
CA ASN A 433 -1.71 -4.82 4.34
C ASN A 433 -2.29 -4.23 3.04
N CYS A 434 -1.58 -4.28 1.91
CA CYS A 434 -2.08 -3.78 0.62
C CYS A 434 -3.21 -4.62 -0.01
N VAL A 435 -3.43 -5.87 0.44
CA VAL A 435 -4.54 -6.72 -0.07
C VAL A 435 -5.89 -6.00 0.01
N ARG A 436 -6.08 -5.15 1.01
CA ARG A 436 -7.30 -4.35 1.22
C ARG A 436 -7.64 -3.40 0.05
N ASN A 437 -6.68 -3.10 -0.82
CA ASN A 437 -6.87 -2.19 -1.93
C ASN A 437 -7.38 -2.88 -3.21
N ASN A 438 -7.26 -4.21 -3.29
CA ASN A 438 -7.90 -5.00 -4.34
C ASN A 438 -8.49 -6.28 -3.77
N LEU A 439 -9.70 -6.18 -3.25
CA LEU A 439 -10.39 -7.27 -2.58
C LEU A 439 -10.76 -8.44 -3.51
N GLY A 440 -10.69 -8.27 -4.85
CA GLY A 440 -10.97 -9.32 -5.84
C GLY A 440 -9.73 -10.00 -6.42
N GLY A 441 -8.52 -9.63 -5.97
CA GLY A 441 -7.27 -10.18 -6.51
C GLY A 441 -6.94 -11.60 -6.06
N HIS A 442 -5.99 -12.23 -6.76
CA HIS A 442 -5.37 -13.49 -6.35
C HIS A 442 -4.01 -13.23 -5.70
N TYR A 443 -3.78 -13.85 -4.55
CA TYR A 443 -2.62 -13.64 -3.68
C TYR A 443 -1.99 -14.97 -3.28
N VAL A 444 -0.67 -14.97 -3.15
CA VAL A 444 0.10 -16.08 -2.59
C VAL A 444 1.14 -15.57 -1.60
N LEU A 445 1.18 -16.11 -0.38
CA LEU A 445 2.30 -15.85 0.53
C LEU A 445 3.54 -16.59 0.04
N MET A 446 4.68 -15.92 0.13
CA MET A 446 5.99 -16.46 -0.23
C MET A 446 6.90 -16.65 0.99
N ASN A 447 6.53 -16.08 2.14
CA ASN A 447 7.23 -16.17 3.40
C ASN A 447 6.23 -16.11 4.55
N ASP A 448 6.68 -16.50 5.75
CA ASP A 448 5.95 -16.23 6.98
C ASP A 448 5.93 -14.71 7.24
N VAL A 449 4.78 -14.20 7.68
CA VAL A 449 4.53 -12.77 7.89
C VAL A 449 4.08 -12.52 9.33
N ALA A 450 4.88 -11.77 10.08
CA ALA A 450 4.50 -11.34 11.43
C ALA A 450 3.83 -9.97 11.40
N LEU A 451 2.64 -9.86 12.01
CA LEU A 451 1.89 -8.60 12.14
C LEU A 451 2.20 -7.85 13.45
N SER A 452 3.29 -8.18 14.14
CA SER A 452 3.67 -7.56 15.42
C SER A 452 3.96 -6.05 15.32
N GLY A 453 4.26 -5.54 14.11
CA GLY A 453 4.35 -4.10 13.82
C GLY A 453 3.00 -3.36 13.85
N TYR A 454 1.88 -4.08 13.75
CA TYR A 454 0.53 -3.55 13.75
C TYR A 454 -0.12 -3.73 15.12
N ARG A 455 -0.18 -2.65 15.91
CA ARG A 455 -0.80 -2.67 17.26
C ARG A 455 -2.28 -3.07 17.27
N ASN A 456 -2.99 -2.72 16.20
CA ASN A 456 -4.39 -3.06 16.00
C ASN A 456 -4.63 -3.26 14.50
N TRP A 457 -4.60 -4.52 14.07
CA TRP A 457 -4.82 -4.89 12.68
C TRP A 457 -6.21 -4.46 12.22
N GLN A 458 -6.28 -3.89 11.02
CA GLN A 458 -7.54 -3.57 10.36
C GLN A 458 -7.90 -4.75 9.44
N PRO A 459 -9.01 -5.47 9.68
CA PRO A 459 -9.39 -6.63 8.89
C PRO A 459 -9.41 -6.35 7.39
N ILE A 460 -9.03 -7.35 6.58
CA ILE A 460 -9.13 -7.30 5.12
C ILE A 460 -10.57 -7.59 4.72
N GLY A 461 -11.19 -6.68 3.98
CA GLY A 461 -12.63 -6.73 3.72
C GLY A 461 -13.45 -6.42 4.97
N SER A 462 -14.67 -5.94 4.76
CA SER A 462 -15.59 -5.52 5.81
C SER A 462 -17.01 -5.97 5.49
N PHE A 463 -17.77 -6.32 6.52
CA PHE A 463 -19.19 -6.57 6.35
C PHE A 463 -19.92 -5.24 6.16
N LYS A 464 -20.61 -5.11 5.03
CA LYS A 464 -21.61 -4.06 4.79
C LYS A 464 -22.82 -4.73 4.16
N PRO A 465 -24.01 -4.66 4.77
CA PRO A 465 -25.17 -5.33 4.21
C PRO A 465 -25.59 -4.67 2.88
N VAL A 466 -26.06 -5.48 1.93
CA VAL A 466 -26.77 -4.99 0.75
C VAL A 466 -28.07 -4.31 1.20
N GLU A 467 -28.42 -3.18 0.60
CA GLU A 467 -29.62 -2.44 0.96
C GLU A 467 -30.88 -3.32 0.87
N GLY A 468 -31.63 -3.41 1.96
CA GLY A 468 -32.83 -4.25 2.06
C GLY A 468 -32.58 -5.71 2.47
N THR A 469 -31.33 -6.08 2.78
CA THR A 469 -30.95 -7.39 3.32
C THR A 469 -30.33 -7.22 4.72
N GLU A 470 -30.37 -8.26 5.55
CA GLU A 470 -29.77 -8.23 6.89
C GLU A 470 -28.40 -8.95 6.92
N GLU A 471 -28.19 -9.94 6.05
CA GLU A 471 -27.06 -10.89 6.14
C GLU A 471 -26.18 -10.96 4.89
N ASP A 472 -26.62 -10.39 3.77
CA ASP A 472 -25.91 -10.44 2.49
C ASP A 472 -24.88 -9.30 2.41
N PRO A 473 -23.58 -9.59 2.31
CA PRO A 473 -22.56 -8.56 2.21
C PRO A 473 -22.43 -7.99 0.80
N GLN A 474 -22.17 -6.69 0.72
CA GLN A 474 -21.74 -5.98 -0.49
C GLN A 474 -20.39 -6.54 -1.00
N PRO A 475 -20.32 -7.10 -2.22
CA PRO A 475 -19.09 -7.67 -2.76
C PRO A 475 -17.93 -6.66 -2.87
N GLU A 476 -18.22 -5.38 -3.09
CA GLU A 476 -17.23 -4.31 -3.17
C GLU A 476 -16.57 -3.97 -1.82
N ALA A 477 -17.22 -4.33 -0.71
CA ALA A 477 -16.72 -4.10 0.64
C ALA A 477 -16.03 -5.34 1.23
N ALA A 478 -16.33 -6.53 0.71
CA ALA A 478 -15.85 -7.82 1.19
C ALA A 478 -14.72 -8.38 0.32
N PHE A 479 -13.94 -9.31 0.86
CA PHE A 479 -12.94 -10.04 0.10
C PHE A 479 -13.62 -11.02 -0.86
N THR A 480 -13.40 -10.85 -2.16
CA THR A 480 -13.97 -11.67 -3.25
C THR A 480 -12.93 -12.47 -4.02
N GLY A 481 -11.64 -12.27 -3.71
CA GLY A 481 -10.52 -12.90 -4.37
C GLY A 481 -10.08 -14.24 -3.75
N VAL A 482 -8.85 -14.64 -4.07
CA VAL A 482 -8.22 -15.87 -3.52
C VAL A 482 -6.98 -15.50 -2.73
N PHE A 483 -6.93 -15.91 -1.48
CA PHE A 483 -5.74 -15.82 -0.64
C PHE A 483 -5.17 -17.21 -0.39
N ASP A 484 -4.07 -17.53 -1.07
CA ASP A 484 -3.31 -18.76 -0.86
C ASP A 484 -2.15 -18.50 0.12
N GLY A 485 -2.22 -19.08 1.31
CA GLY A 485 -1.14 -19.00 2.28
C GLY A 485 0.13 -19.71 1.83
N GLY A 486 0.12 -20.51 0.75
CA GLY A 486 1.32 -21.17 0.23
C GLY A 486 1.97 -22.16 1.22
N GLY A 487 1.28 -22.51 2.31
CA GLY A 487 1.83 -23.26 3.44
C GLY A 487 2.56 -22.41 4.49
N HIS A 488 2.55 -21.09 4.36
CA HIS A 488 3.18 -20.13 5.26
C HIS A 488 2.26 -19.69 6.41
N THR A 489 2.88 -19.00 7.36
CA THR A 489 2.25 -18.53 8.60
C THR A 489 2.05 -17.02 8.62
N VAL A 490 0.87 -16.56 9.04
CA VAL A 490 0.64 -15.18 9.48
C VAL A 490 0.51 -15.16 11.01
N SER A 491 1.39 -14.45 11.71
CA SER A 491 1.47 -14.50 13.17
C SER A 491 1.24 -13.15 13.85
N SER A 492 1.00 -13.18 15.16
CA SER A 492 0.89 -12.00 16.04
C SER A 492 -0.25 -11.05 15.67
N ILE A 493 -1.41 -11.60 15.29
CA ILE A 493 -2.58 -10.81 14.92
C ILE A 493 -3.23 -10.25 16.19
N THR A 494 -3.35 -8.93 16.28
CA THR A 494 -4.13 -8.28 17.35
C THR A 494 -5.21 -7.41 16.74
N VAL A 495 -6.48 -7.71 17.04
CA VAL A 495 -7.62 -6.87 16.65
C VAL A 495 -8.50 -6.59 17.87
N ASN A 496 -8.79 -5.31 18.10
CA ASN A 496 -9.71 -4.87 19.14
C ASN A 496 -10.76 -3.92 18.54
N ALA A 497 -11.93 -4.46 18.23
CA ALA A 497 -13.03 -3.78 17.57
C ALA A 497 -14.38 -4.12 18.25
N PRO A 498 -14.58 -3.77 19.53
CA PRO A 498 -15.68 -4.28 20.37
C PRO A 498 -17.10 -3.93 19.90
N GLN A 499 -17.25 -3.11 18.86
CA GLN A 499 -18.52 -2.71 18.26
C GLN A 499 -18.67 -3.22 16.81
N ALA A 500 -17.67 -3.91 16.26
CA ALA A 500 -17.66 -4.34 14.87
C ALA A 500 -18.22 -5.77 14.72
N MET A 501 -18.95 -5.98 13.63
CA MET A 501 -19.30 -7.29 13.09
C MET A 501 -18.26 -7.71 12.05
N GLY A 502 -17.91 -8.99 12.00
CA GLY A 502 -16.99 -9.53 10.99
C GLY A 502 -15.55 -9.09 11.27
N THR A 503 -14.94 -9.69 12.28
CA THR A 503 -13.59 -9.33 12.73
C THR A 503 -12.66 -10.53 12.74
N GLY A 504 -11.48 -10.38 12.13
CA GLY A 504 -10.39 -11.36 12.06
C GLY A 504 -9.21 -10.84 11.23
N LEU A 505 -8.36 -11.73 10.70
CA LEU A 505 -7.41 -11.36 9.64
C LEU A 505 -8.17 -10.76 8.44
N PHE A 506 -9.23 -11.46 8.04
CA PHE A 506 -10.27 -11.01 7.11
C PHE A 506 -11.53 -10.67 7.90
N GLY A 507 -12.15 -9.53 7.59
CA GLY A 507 -13.39 -9.13 8.24
C GLY A 507 -14.59 -9.83 7.63
N CYS A 508 -14.69 -9.77 6.30
CA CYS A 508 -15.75 -10.42 5.53
C CYS A 508 -15.23 -10.94 4.19
N MET A 509 -15.69 -12.11 3.78
CA MET A 509 -15.47 -12.66 2.43
C MET A 509 -16.79 -13.12 1.79
N THR A 510 -16.93 -12.96 0.47
CA THR A 510 -18.12 -13.34 -0.32
C THR A 510 -17.78 -13.46 -1.80
N GLY A 511 -18.69 -14.00 -2.61
CA GLY A 511 -18.58 -14.01 -4.08
C GLY A 511 -18.03 -15.31 -4.67
N ASP A 512 -18.41 -15.60 -5.92
CA ASP A 512 -18.06 -16.86 -6.58
C ASP A 512 -16.54 -17.00 -6.79
N GLY A 513 -15.98 -18.11 -6.32
CA GLY A 513 -14.53 -18.38 -6.35
C GLY A 513 -13.74 -17.81 -5.16
N ALA A 514 -14.37 -17.08 -4.24
CA ALA A 514 -13.69 -16.50 -3.09
C ALA A 514 -13.12 -17.60 -2.18
N ALA A 515 -11.82 -17.51 -1.84
CA ALA A 515 -11.17 -18.55 -1.07
C ALA A 515 -10.05 -18.05 -0.15
N VAL A 516 -9.97 -18.64 1.04
CA VAL A 516 -8.80 -18.57 1.93
C VAL A 516 -8.28 -19.99 2.11
N LYS A 517 -7.05 -20.27 1.69
CA LYS A 517 -6.52 -21.63 1.69
C LYS A 517 -5.04 -21.76 2.05
N ASN A 518 -4.62 -22.96 2.46
CA ASN A 518 -3.22 -23.33 2.75
C ASN A 518 -2.50 -22.35 3.69
N LEU A 519 -3.19 -21.90 4.73
CA LEU A 519 -2.73 -20.81 5.60
C LEU A 519 -2.62 -21.30 7.04
N THR A 520 -1.49 -21.03 7.68
CA THR A 520 -1.38 -21.11 9.14
C THR A 520 -1.55 -19.71 9.73
N VAL A 521 -2.38 -19.58 10.76
CA VAL A 521 -2.47 -18.38 11.59
C VAL A 521 -2.02 -18.73 13.01
N GLU A 522 -1.15 -17.88 13.57
CA GLU A 522 -0.55 -18.09 14.89
C GLU A 522 -0.72 -16.87 15.81
N ASP A 523 -0.99 -17.14 17.09
CA ASP A 523 -1.06 -16.12 18.16
C ASP A 523 -2.06 -14.98 17.89
N ALA A 524 -3.24 -15.33 17.38
CA ALA A 524 -4.30 -14.38 17.08
C ALA A 524 -5.14 -14.02 18.33
N LYS A 525 -5.25 -12.71 18.60
CA LYS A 525 -6.05 -12.14 19.70
C LYS A 525 -7.08 -11.19 19.12
N VAL A 526 -8.34 -11.60 19.10
CA VAL A 526 -9.41 -10.88 18.40
C VAL A 526 -10.57 -10.62 19.36
N ASN A 527 -10.94 -9.34 19.49
CA ASN A 527 -12.08 -8.90 20.28
C ASN A 527 -13.06 -8.11 19.38
N GLY A 528 -14.32 -8.51 19.33
CA GLY A 528 -15.34 -7.88 18.50
C GLY A 528 -16.74 -7.96 19.11
N LEU A 529 -17.77 -7.49 18.38
CA LEU A 529 -19.16 -7.58 18.82
C LEU A 529 -19.76 -8.94 18.44
N MET A 530 -19.68 -9.30 17.15
CA MET A 530 -20.21 -10.55 16.60
C MET A 530 -19.45 -10.99 15.34
N CYS A 531 -19.56 -12.26 14.97
CA CYS A 531 -18.81 -12.85 13.84
C CYS A 531 -17.31 -12.59 14.00
N VAL A 532 -16.74 -13.13 15.07
CA VAL A 532 -15.34 -12.92 15.45
C VAL A 532 -14.56 -14.22 15.32
N ALA A 533 -13.41 -14.16 14.65
CA ALA A 533 -12.47 -15.27 14.58
C ALA A 533 -11.03 -14.81 14.31
N GLY A 534 -10.08 -15.71 14.46
CA GLY A 534 -8.67 -15.45 14.15
C GLY A 534 -8.42 -15.25 12.66
N VAL A 535 -9.17 -15.93 11.79
CA VAL A 535 -8.94 -15.91 10.34
C VAL A 535 -10.01 -15.12 9.60
N VAL A 536 -11.25 -15.58 9.60
CA VAL A 536 -12.35 -14.94 8.85
C VAL A 536 -13.48 -14.57 9.79
N GLY A 537 -13.78 -13.28 9.93
CA GLY A 537 -14.90 -12.83 10.76
C GLY A 537 -16.24 -13.40 10.28
N TYR A 538 -16.60 -13.06 9.04
CA TYR A 538 -17.84 -13.52 8.39
C TYR A 538 -17.58 -14.05 6.98
N ALA A 539 -17.98 -15.29 6.70
CA ALA A 539 -17.91 -15.89 5.37
C ALA A 539 -19.31 -16.10 4.81
N HIS A 540 -19.59 -15.56 3.64
CA HIS A 540 -20.89 -15.67 3.00
C HIS A 540 -20.75 -16.24 1.59
N ALA A 541 -21.66 -17.11 1.18
CA ALA A 541 -21.78 -17.58 -0.20
C ALA A 541 -23.16 -17.24 -0.76
N PRO A 542 -23.25 -16.43 -1.84
CA PRO A 542 -24.48 -16.32 -2.61
C PRO A 542 -24.94 -17.69 -3.13
N GLU A 543 -26.21 -17.79 -3.52
CA GLU A 543 -26.76 -19.03 -4.07
C GLU A 543 -25.91 -19.52 -5.25
N SER A 544 -25.52 -20.80 -5.23
CA SER A 544 -24.65 -21.46 -6.22
C SER A 544 -23.19 -20.98 -6.30
N ALA A 545 -22.75 -20.04 -5.46
CA ALA A 545 -21.37 -19.58 -5.43
C ALA A 545 -20.42 -20.60 -4.76
N ASP A 546 -19.20 -20.69 -5.28
CA ASP A 546 -18.14 -21.54 -4.72
C ASP A 546 -17.24 -20.73 -3.77
N VAL A 547 -17.58 -20.72 -2.47
CA VAL A 547 -16.79 -20.04 -1.42
C VAL A 547 -16.13 -21.06 -0.52
N ARG A 548 -14.82 -20.93 -0.28
CA ARG A 548 -14.03 -21.96 0.41
C ARG A 548 -13.11 -21.43 1.50
N ILE A 549 -13.08 -22.16 2.62
CA ILE A 549 -12.04 -22.08 3.64
C ILE A 549 -11.39 -23.46 3.71
N GLU A 550 -10.20 -23.61 3.14
CA GLU A 550 -9.58 -24.93 2.92
C GLU A 550 -8.16 -25.02 3.49
N LYS A 551 -7.86 -26.04 4.30
CA LYS A 551 -6.51 -26.27 4.87
C LYS A 551 -6.00 -25.05 5.64
N VAL A 552 -6.90 -24.48 6.45
CA VAL A 552 -6.56 -23.38 7.35
C VAL A 552 -6.28 -23.96 8.73
N THR A 553 -5.13 -23.60 9.29
CA THR A 553 -4.69 -24.03 10.63
C THR A 553 -4.58 -22.83 11.55
N LEU A 554 -5.19 -22.89 12.73
CA LEU A 554 -5.06 -21.91 13.80
C LEU A 554 -4.32 -22.54 14.99
N THR A 555 -3.13 -22.03 15.32
CA THR A 555 -2.20 -22.62 16.31
C THR A 555 -1.57 -21.58 17.24
N GLY A 556 -0.95 -22.01 18.33
CA GLY A 556 -0.35 -21.12 19.32
C GLY A 556 -1.35 -20.56 20.33
N SER A 557 -1.09 -19.35 20.84
CA SER A 557 -1.83 -18.73 21.94
C SER A 557 -3.00 -17.87 21.43
N ASN A 558 -4.00 -18.52 20.83
CA ASN A 558 -5.15 -17.85 20.22
C ASN A 558 -6.26 -17.55 21.24
N LYS A 559 -6.80 -16.33 21.20
CA LYS A 559 -7.91 -15.91 22.06
C LYS A 559 -8.93 -15.07 21.31
N MET A 560 -10.16 -15.56 21.26
CA MET A 560 -11.28 -14.91 20.57
C MET A 560 -12.37 -14.52 21.56
N ASN A 561 -12.85 -13.29 21.48
CA ASN A 561 -13.88 -12.78 22.38
C ASN A 561 -14.95 -11.99 21.61
N ALA A 562 -16.22 -12.33 21.82
CA ALA A 562 -17.33 -11.53 21.32
C ALA A 562 -18.63 -11.77 22.11
N ALA A 563 -19.66 -10.97 21.84
CA ALA A 563 -20.98 -11.20 22.38
C ALA A 563 -21.67 -12.43 21.74
N ALA A 564 -21.42 -12.68 20.44
CA ALA A 564 -22.10 -13.72 19.67
C ALA A 564 -21.26 -14.21 18.46
N MET A 565 -21.56 -15.40 17.93
CA MET A 565 -20.90 -16.00 16.75
C MET A 565 -19.36 -15.92 16.80
N VAL A 566 -18.78 -16.64 17.76
CA VAL A 566 -17.33 -16.62 18.02
C VAL A 566 -16.71 -17.94 17.58
N GLY A 567 -15.83 -17.86 16.59
CA GLY A 567 -15.10 -18.97 16.02
C GLY A 567 -13.61 -18.87 16.30
N GLY A 568 -12.87 -19.97 16.18
CA GLY A 568 -11.42 -19.89 16.00
C GLY A 568 -11.08 -19.51 14.55
N ILE A 569 -11.56 -20.28 13.56
CA ILE A 569 -11.28 -20.02 12.13
C ILE A 569 -12.29 -19.06 11.52
N ALA A 570 -13.58 -19.33 11.67
CA ALA A 570 -14.65 -18.50 11.12
C ALA A 570 -15.68 -18.11 12.18
N GLY A 571 -16.01 -16.82 12.29
CA GLY A 571 -16.96 -16.34 13.30
C GLY A 571 -18.38 -16.75 12.94
N GLY A 572 -18.88 -16.18 11.84
CA GLY A 572 -20.15 -16.56 11.23
C GLY A 572 -19.97 -17.05 9.80
N VAL A 573 -20.81 -17.99 9.39
CA VAL A 573 -20.83 -18.55 8.03
C VAL A 573 -22.27 -18.65 7.54
N ALA A 574 -22.55 -18.10 6.36
CA ALA A 574 -23.87 -18.13 5.74
C ALA A 574 -23.79 -18.56 4.27
N GLY A 575 -24.74 -19.37 3.81
CA GLY A 575 -24.74 -19.91 2.44
C GLY A 575 -23.87 -21.16 2.26
N PRO A 576 -23.75 -21.70 1.03
CA PRO A 576 -23.08 -22.97 0.74
C PRO A 576 -21.54 -22.94 0.83
N VAL A 577 -20.97 -22.21 1.81
CA VAL A 577 -19.53 -22.17 2.08
C VAL A 577 -19.01 -23.55 2.46
N LEU A 578 -17.90 -23.97 1.86
CA LEU A 578 -17.21 -25.22 2.18
C LEU A 578 -16.05 -24.95 3.15
N LEU A 579 -16.08 -25.59 4.32
CA LEU A 579 -14.95 -25.69 5.24
C LEU A 579 -14.34 -27.08 5.11
N LYS A 580 -13.05 -27.14 4.72
CA LYS A 580 -12.38 -28.40 4.44
C LYS A 580 -10.97 -28.49 4.98
N GLY A 581 -10.63 -29.56 5.71
CA GLY A 581 -9.26 -29.80 6.16
C GLY A 581 -8.77 -28.77 7.19
N CYS A 582 -9.68 -28.19 7.97
CA CYS A 582 -9.38 -27.07 8.86
C CYS A 582 -9.04 -27.54 10.28
N TYR A 583 -8.05 -26.93 10.93
CA TYR A 583 -7.57 -27.29 12.26
C TYR A 583 -7.52 -26.08 13.18
N ALA A 584 -8.05 -26.17 14.39
CA ALA A 584 -8.01 -25.04 15.32
C ALA A 584 -7.71 -25.42 16.77
N GLN A 585 -6.79 -24.66 17.36
CA GLN A 585 -6.53 -24.56 18.79
C GLN A 585 -6.74 -23.11 19.23
N ALA A 586 -7.74 -22.86 20.09
CA ALA A 586 -8.01 -21.52 20.61
C ALA A 586 -8.78 -21.55 21.93
N ASP A 587 -8.69 -20.45 22.67
CA ASP A 587 -9.63 -20.11 23.73
C ASP A 587 -10.69 -19.14 23.18
N VAL A 588 -11.91 -19.65 23.02
CA VAL A 588 -13.08 -18.92 22.52
C VAL A 588 -13.98 -18.55 23.68
N VAL A 589 -14.32 -17.27 23.79
CA VAL A 589 -15.23 -16.75 24.81
C VAL A 589 -16.40 -16.04 24.15
N MET A 590 -17.60 -16.52 24.43
CA MET A 590 -18.86 -15.88 24.09
C MET A 590 -19.45 -15.24 25.34
N GLU A 591 -19.45 -13.91 25.40
CA GLU A 591 -19.95 -13.13 26.54
C GLU A 591 -21.49 -13.13 26.60
N GLY A 592 -22.18 -13.29 25.46
CA GLY A 592 -23.65 -13.45 25.35
C GLY A 592 -24.48 -12.18 25.62
N ASP A 593 -24.01 -11.26 26.47
CA ASP A 593 -24.69 -10.00 26.78
C ASP A 593 -24.18 -8.87 25.86
N GLY A 594 -24.94 -8.52 24.81
CA GLY A 594 -24.57 -7.40 23.92
C GLY A 594 -25.07 -7.48 22.47
N ALA A 595 -25.45 -8.67 21.99
CA ALA A 595 -26.14 -8.83 20.71
C ALA A 595 -27.65 -8.70 20.94
N GLN A 596 -28.28 -7.67 20.37
CA GLN A 596 -29.73 -7.48 20.40
C GLN A 596 -30.39 -8.57 19.51
N GLY A 597 -30.68 -9.76 20.06
CA GLY A 597 -31.34 -10.86 19.33
C GLY A 597 -30.55 -12.17 19.28
N MET A 598 -31.24 -13.31 19.24
CA MET A 598 -30.64 -14.65 19.32
C MET A 598 -29.93 -15.03 18.01
N GLY A 599 -28.62 -14.78 17.96
CA GLY A 599 -27.68 -15.37 17.00
C GLY A 599 -26.49 -15.96 17.75
N GLN A 600 -26.71 -16.98 18.58
CA GLN A 600 -25.69 -17.49 19.51
C GLN A 600 -25.03 -18.75 18.94
N GLY A 601 -23.70 -18.74 18.96
CA GLY A 601 -22.87 -19.71 18.28
C GLY A 601 -21.43 -19.59 18.78
N ALA A 602 -20.86 -20.67 19.32
CA ALA A 602 -19.46 -20.70 19.69
C ALA A 602 -18.83 -22.06 19.34
N GLY A 603 -17.64 -22.02 18.72
CA GLY A 603 -16.85 -23.21 18.40
C GLY A 603 -15.43 -22.89 17.93
N LEU A 604 -14.52 -23.86 17.95
CA LEU A 604 -13.12 -23.62 17.55
C LEU A 604 -12.95 -23.51 16.04
N ILE A 605 -13.80 -24.14 15.23
CA ILE A 605 -13.77 -23.97 13.77
C ILE A 605 -14.75 -22.87 13.37
N VAL A 606 -16.03 -23.03 13.71
CA VAL A 606 -17.09 -22.07 13.36
C VAL A 606 -17.87 -21.63 14.60
N GLY A 607 -18.11 -20.33 14.75
CA GLY A 607 -19.04 -19.81 15.75
C GLY A 607 -20.49 -20.16 15.39
N GLY A 608 -21.02 -19.60 14.30
CA GLY A 608 -22.33 -19.92 13.75
C GLY A 608 -22.28 -20.26 12.26
N GLY A 609 -22.97 -21.31 11.83
CA GLY A 609 -22.99 -21.79 10.45
C GLY A 609 -24.39 -22.12 9.96
N GLU A 610 -24.80 -21.44 8.88
CA GLU A 610 -26.06 -21.67 8.16
C GLU A 610 -25.76 -22.05 6.71
N VAL A 611 -26.30 -23.18 6.25
CA VAL A 611 -26.15 -23.74 4.89
C VAL A 611 -24.71 -24.17 4.53
N CYS A 612 -23.73 -23.96 5.42
CA CYS A 612 -22.33 -24.35 5.23
C CYS A 612 -22.09 -25.87 5.35
N ASN A 613 -20.96 -26.37 4.86
CA ASN A 613 -20.61 -27.79 4.95
C ASN A 613 -19.21 -27.98 5.54
N PHE A 614 -19.05 -29.04 6.34
CA PHE A 614 -17.79 -29.37 7.01
C PHE A 614 -17.28 -30.73 6.51
N ASP A 615 -16.03 -30.77 6.04
CA ASP A 615 -15.33 -31.98 5.59
C ASP A 615 -13.95 -32.01 6.24
N ASP A 616 -13.64 -33.02 7.05
CA ASP A 616 -12.30 -33.20 7.65
C ASP A 616 -11.84 -31.97 8.48
N CYS A 617 -12.69 -31.49 9.38
CA CYS A 617 -12.38 -30.35 10.26
C CYS A 617 -12.16 -30.78 11.72
N HIS A 618 -11.16 -30.21 12.39
CA HIS A 618 -10.66 -30.71 13.66
C HIS A 618 -10.39 -29.61 14.69
N ALA A 619 -11.13 -29.65 15.80
CA ALA A 619 -10.83 -28.86 17.00
C ALA A 619 -9.86 -29.64 17.91
N THR A 620 -8.76 -29.01 18.33
CA THR A 620 -7.70 -29.67 19.11
C THR A 620 -7.19 -28.77 20.23
N GLY A 621 -7.34 -29.21 21.48
CA GLY A 621 -6.97 -28.41 22.65
C GLY A 621 -7.85 -27.17 22.82
N GLY A 622 -7.52 -26.34 23.81
CA GLY A 622 -8.22 -25.06 24.04
C GLY A 622 -9.60 -25.21 24.68
N SER A 623 -10.40 -24.15 24.58
CA SER A 623 -11.68 -24.07 25.28
C SER A 623 -12.75 -23.25 24.55
N VAL A 624 -14.01 -23.59 24.77
CA VAL A 624 -15.19 -22.81 24.39
C VAL A 624 -15.92 -22.45 25.68
N THR A 625 -16.00 -21.16 26.00
CA THR A 625 -16.68 -20.67 27.20
C THR A 625 -17.85 -19.76 26.84
N ALA A 626 -19.05 -20.08 27.30
CA ALA A 626 -20.24 -19.27 27.15
C ALA A 626 -20.71 -18.74 28.51
N LYS A 627 -20.78 -17.41 28.66
CA LYS A 627 -21.07 -16.74 29.94
C LYS A 627 -22.47 -16.14 30.03
N GLY A 628 -22.95 -15.51 28.96
CA GLY A 628 -24.18 -14.71 28.99
C GLY A 628 -25.45 -15.52 29.25
N ASN A 629 -26.53 -14.83 29.60
CA ASN A 629 -27.78 -15.52 29.95
C ASN A 629 -28.50 -16.06 28.71
N ALA A 630 -29.11 -17.25 28.85
CA ALA A 630 -29.86 -17.92 27.78
C ALA A 630 -29.07 -18.10 26.47
N THR A 631 -27.84 -18.64 26.54
CA THR A 631 -27.04 -18.92 25.34
C THR A 631 -27.47 -20.19 24.59
N ALA A 632 -27.28 -20.23 23.28
CA ALA A 632 -27.56 -21.37 22.43
C ALA A 632 -26.40 -21.66 21.46
N GLY A 633 -26.35 -22.88 20.90
CA GLY A 633 -25.39 -23.23 19.85
C GLY A 633 -23.95 -23.25 20.33
N ILE A 634 -23.63 -24.12 21.28
CA ILE A 634 -22.28 -24.22 21.83
C ILE A 634 -21.73 -25.60 21.48
N GLY A 635 -20.64 -25.67 20.72
CA GLY A 635 -19.98 -26.92 20.36
C GLY A 635 -18.46 -26.75 20.33
N ALA A 636 -17.71 -27.82 20.53
CA ALA A 636 -16.24 -27.74 20.43
C ALA A 636 -15.78 -27.41 19.00
N LEU A 637 -16.41 -28.02 17.99
CA LEU A 637 -16.10 -27.78 16.58
C LEU A 637 -16.87 -26.57 16.05
N ALA A 638 -18.20 -26.61 16.19
CA ALA A 638 -19.10 -25.61 15.64
C ALA A 638 -20.25 -25.32 16.60
N GLY A 639 -20.63 -24.05 16.73
CA GLY A 639 -21.85 -23.69 17.46
C GLY A 639 -23.10 -24.19 16.74
N CYS A 640 -23.14 -24.05 15.41
CA CYS A 640 -24.20 -24.63 14.60
C CYS A 640 -23.80 -25.04 13.18
N ALA A 641 -24.58 -25.99 12.65
CA ALA A 641 -24.55 -26.49 11.28
C ALA A 641 -26.01 -26.56 10.76
N MET A 642 -26.70 -25.42 10.81
CA MET A 642 -28.10 -25.33 10.41
C MET A 642 -28.20 -25.42 8.89
N SER A 643 -29.15 -26.19 8.39
CA SER A 643 -29.38 -26.37 6.95
C SER A 643 -28.17 -26.86 6.16
N SER A 644 -27.12 -27.31 6.85
CA SER A 644 -25.95 -27.95 6.27
C SER A 644 -26.34 -29.27 5.61
N LYS A 645 -25.73 -29.60 4.47
CA LYS A 645 -25.91 -30.93 3.87
C LYS A 645 -25.21 -31.99 4.71
N TYR A 646 -24.00 -31.68 5.19
CA TYR A 646 -23.23 -32.62 5.99
C TYR A 646 -22.24 -31.96 6.96
N VAL A 647 -21.96 -32.70 8.03
CA VAL A 647 -20.77 -32.60 8.88
C VAL A 647 -20.08 -33.95 8.79
N LYS A 648 -18.96 -34.02 8.08
CA LYS A 648 -18.33 -35.28 7.68
C LYS A 648 -16.89 -35.34 8.16
N ASP A 649 -16.53 -36.49 8.75
CA ASP A 649 -15.17 -36.81 9.18
C ASP A 649 -14.52 -35.77 10.12
N CYS A 650 -15.36 -35.03 10.86
CA CYS A 650 -14.90 -33.98 11.76
C CYS A 650 -14.59 -34.52 13.16
N SER A 651 -13.72 -33.86 13.91
CA SER A 651 -13.46 -34.26 15.30
C SER A 651 -13.19 -33.11 16.27
N ALA A 652 -13.36 -33.42 17.55
CA ALA A 652 -12.87 -32.60 18.66
C ALA A 652 -12.02 -33.45 19.60
N LYS A 653 -10.82 -32.97 19.93
CA LYS A 653 -9.89 -33.68 20.82
C LYS A 653 -9.30 -32.75 21.87
N ASP A 654 -9.27 -33.18 23.13
CA ASP A 654 -8.69 -32.43 24.25
C ASP A 654 -9.32 -31.03 24.45
N VAL A 655 -10.60 -30.86 24.09
CA VAL A 655 -11.31 -29.56 24.16
C VAL A 655 -12.18 -29.49 25.41
N LYS A 656 -12.19 -28.32 26.06
CA LYS A 656 -13.10 -28.02 27.17
C LYS A 656 -14.23 -27.07 26.74
N VAL A 657 -15.47 -27.53 26.83
CA VAL A 657 -16.68 -26.71 26.68
C VAL A 657 -17.22 -26.35 28.05
N VAL A 658 -17.37 -25.05 28.33
CA VAL A 658 -17.87 -24.51 29.61
C VAL A 658 -19.04 -23.58 29.35
N VAL A 659 -20.17 -23.84 30.00
CA VAL A 659 -21.35 -22.99 29.96
C VAL A 659 -21.68 -22.54 31.39
N GLU A 660 -21.45 -21.27 31.67
CA GLU A 660 -21.64 -20.65 32.98
C GLU A 660 -23.06 -20.06 33.15
N SER A 661 -23.78 -19.95 32.04
CA SER A 661 -25.16 -19.45 31.95
C SER A 661 -26.18 -20.39 32.60
N PRO A 662 -27.17 -19.89 33.35
CA PRO A 662 -28.15 -20.73 34.06
C PRO A 662 -29.19 -21.41 33.16
N THR A 663 -29.43 -20.93 31.93
CA THR A 663 -30.58 -21.34 31.10
C THR A 663 -30.22 -21.59 29.63
N SER A 664 -29.04 -22.16 29.37
CA SER A 664 -28.56 -22.38 27.99
C SER A 664 -29.02 -23.69 27.38
N ALA A 665 -29.02 -23.79 26.05
CA ALA A 665 -29.45 -24.98 25.34
C ALA A 665 -28.64 -25.28 24.08
N LEU A 666 -28.81 -26.47 23.50
CA LEU A 666 -28.15 -26.88 22.26
C LEU A 666 -26.62 -26.86 22.40
N ILE A 667 -26.15 -27.64 23.37
CA ILE A 667 -24.75 -27.69 23.81
C ILE A 667 -24.18 -29.04 23.43
N SER A 668 -22.94 -29.11 22.95
CA SER A 668 -22.28 -30.39 22.77
C SER A 668 -20.75 -30.37 22.81
N GLY A 669 -20.18 -31.57 22.81
CA GLY A 669 -18.75 -31.80 22.63
C GLY A 669 -18.26 -31.70 21.19
N LEU A 670 -19.13 -31.44 20.20
CA LEU A 670 -18.74 -31.28 18.80
C LEU A 670 -19.57 -30.19 18.10
N VAL A 671 -20.83 -30.44 17.76
CA VAL A 671 -21.73 -29.46 17.10
C VAL A 671 -22.89 -29.07 18.02
N GLY A 672 -23.08 -27.78 18.32
CA GLY A 672 -24.16 -27.35 19.24
C GLY A 672 -25.55 -27.76 18.74
N TYR A 673 -25.93 -27.34 17.54
CA TYR A 673 -27.11 -27.84 16.84
C TYR A 673 -26.93 -28.00 15.33
N ALA A 674 -27.78 -28.83 14.74
CA ALA A 674 -27.76 -29.11 13.30
C ALA A 674 -29.17 -29.43 12.77
N GLY A 675 -29.28 -29.52 11.44
CA GLY A 675 -30.46 -30.07 10.78
C GLY A 675 -31.13 -29.10 9.80
N THR A 676 -32.06 -29.65 9.02
CA THR A 676 -32.90 -28.93 8.05
C THR A 676 -34.36 -28.94 8.49
N THR A 677 -35.16 -27.94 8.11
CA THR A 677 -36.63 -27.93 8.35
C THR A 677 -37.40 -28.69 7.28
N SER A 678 -36.85 -28.81 6.08
CA SER A 678 -37.48 -29.49 4.95
C SER A 678 -36.43 -30.14 4.04
N GLY A 679 -36.83 -31.18 3.32
CA GLY A 679 -35.95 -31.90 2.40
C GLY A 679 -35.07 -32.95 3.09
N ALA A 680 -33.86 -33.14 2.57
CA ALA A 680 -32.90 -34.12 3.10
C ALA A 680 -32.35 -33.68 4.45
N LYS A 681 -32.26 -34.62 5.40
CA LYS A 681 -31.68 -34.37 6.73
C LYS A 681 -30.19 -34.03 6.61
N THR A 682 -29.71 -33.12 7.46
CA THR A 682 -28.27 -32.91 7.65
C THR A 682 -27.60 -34.23 8.06
N GLN A 683 -26.56 -34.62 7.34
CA GLN A 683 -25.82 -35.87 7.58
C GLN A 683 -24.61 -35.61 8.46
N ILE A 684 -24.63 -36.07 9.71
CA ILE A 684 -23.48 -36.06 10.62
C ILE A 684 -22.85 -37.46 10.58
N SER A 685 -21.67 -37.59 9.98
CA SER A 685 -21.07 -38.90 9.71
C SER A 685 -19.56 -38.93 9.92
N GLY A 686 -19.02 -40.06 10.39
CA GLY A 686 -17.58 -40.20 10.63
C GLY A 686 -17.05 -39.35 11.79
N CYS A 687 -17.93 -38.71 12.56
CA CYS A 687 -17.58 -37.67 13.52
C CYS A 687 -17.14 -38.26 14.87
N LYS A 688 -16.12 -37.65 15.49
CA LYS A 688 -15.50 -38.20 16.71
C LYS A 688 -15.22 -37.15 17.78
N THR A 689 -15.40 -37.51 19.05
CA THR A 689 -14.83 -36.79 20.18
C THR A 689 -13.86 -37.66 20.96
N ASP A 690 -12.76 -37.08 21.43
CA ASP A 690 -11.76 -37.74 22.26
C ASP A 690 -11.28 -36.82 23.38
N ASN A 691 -11.40 -37.26 24.64
CA ASN A 691 -11.07 -36.45 25.81
C ASN A 691 -11.74 -35.04 25.80
N VAL A 692 -13.01 -34.97 25.39
CA VAL A 692 -13.78 -33.72 25.42
C VAL A 692 -14.56 -33.61 26.72
N THR A 693 -14.49 -32.45 27.37
CA THR A 693 -15.26 -32.19 28.61
C THR A 693 -16.30 -31.11 28.37
N VAL A 694 -17.57 -31.41 28.68
CA VAL A 694 -18.70 -30.47 28.61
C VAL A 694 -19.21 -30.20 30.02
N ALA A 695 -18.93 -29.01 30.54
CA ALA A 695 -19.36 -28.58 31.87
C ALA A 695 -20.41 -27.48 31.74
N VAL A 696 -21.62 -27.73 32.25
CA VAL A 696 -22.76 -26.82 32.14
C VAL A 696 -23.42 -26.60 33.50
N THR A 697 -24.20 -25.54 33.62
CA THR A 697 -25.03 -25.31 34.81
C THR A 697 -26.21 -26.28 34.89
N ALA A 698 -26.82 -26.40 36.06
CA ALA A 698 -27.96 -27.29 36.30
C ALA A 698 -29.20 -26.96 35.45
N GLY A 699 -29.41 -25.70 35.07
CA GLY A 699 -30.56 -25.28 34.27
C GLY A 699 -30.35 -25.38 32.76
N SER A 700 -29.16 -25.77 32.30
CA SER A 700 -28.90 -26.00 30.88
C SER A 700 -29.58 -27.27 30.37
N LYS A 701 -30.01 -27.29 29.10
CA LYS A 701 -30.74 -28.42 28.49
C LYS A 701 -30.21 -28.78 27.10
N ARG A 702 -30.63 -29.94 26.58
CA ARG A 702 -30.30 -30.44 25.23
C ARG A 702 -28.79 -30.52 25.02
N ILE A 703 -28.15 -31.38 25.82
CA ILE A 703 -26.70 -31.55 25.87
C ILE A 703 -26.31 -32.91 25.30
N GLY A 704 -25.53 -32.90 24.22
CA GLY A 704 -25.00 -34.11 23.58
C GLY A 704 -23.48 -34.16 23.60
N MET A 705 -22.87 -35.27 23.18
CA MET A 705 -21.42 -35.28 22.90
C MET A 705 -21.13 -35.01 21.42
N ILE A 706 -21.95 -35.52 20.50
CA ILE A 706 -21.81 -35.27 19.06
C ILE A 706 -22.67 -34.09 18.63
N VAL A 707 -23.93 -34.05 19.07
CA VAL A 707 -24.85 -32.97 18.71
C VAL A 707 -25.84 -32.67 19.83
N GLY A 708 -26.06 -31.39 20.14
CA GLY A 708 -26.99 -30.99 21.20
C GLY A 708 -28.45 -31.26 20.82
N GLY A 709 -28.81 -30.99 19.57
CA GLY A 709 -30.11 -31.34 19.01
C GLY A 709 -30.45 -30.53 17.76
N GLY A 710 -31.73 -30.54 17.39
CA GLY A 710 -32.27 -29.70 16.33
C GLY A 710 -32.58 -28.30 16.84
N PHE A 711 -32.41 -27.29 15.99
CA PHE A 711 -32.79 -25.92 16.32
C PHE A 711 -34.29 -25.83 16.54
N TYR A 712 -34.66 -25.34 17.72
CA TYR A 712 -36.03 -25.01 18.08
C TYR A 712 -36.07 -24.09 19.28
N PHE A 713 -36.86 -23.04 19.17
CA PHE A 713 -37.23 -22.13 20.25
C PHE A 713 -38.64 -21.62 19.98
N ASP A 714 -39.47 -21.54 21.03
CA ASP A 714 -40.86 -21.08 20.93
C ASP A 714 -41.00 -19.70 20.27
N ALA A 715 -40.01 -18.82 20.46
CA ALA A 715 -39.95 -17.50 19.85
C ALA A 715 -39.88 -17.55 18.30
N TYR A 716 -39.39 -18.65 17.73
CA TYR A 716 -39.21 -18.83 16.29
C TYR A 716 -40.13 -19.90 15.70
N LYS A 717 -41.14 -20.35 16.45
CA LYS A 717 -42.06 -21.42 16.01
C LYS A 717 -42.81 -21.10 14.71
N GLU A 718 -42.92 -19.83 14.34
CA GLU A 718 -43.52 -19.41 13.07
C GLU A 718 -42.66 -19.81 11.87
N PHE A 719 -41.33 -19.72 12.01
CA PHE A 719 -40.36 -20.11 10.98
C PHE A 719 -39.93 -21.58 11.11
N TYR A 720 -39.86 -22.08 12.35
CA TYR A 720 -39.39 -23.40 12.72
C TYR A 720 -40.46 -24.10 13.59
N PRO A 721 -41.57 -24.58 13.00
CA PRO A 721 -42.68 -25.14 13.75
C PRO A 721 -42.32 -26.43 14.51
N GLU A 722 -41.30 -27.14 14.05
CA GLU A 722 -40.72 -28.31 14.70
C GLU A 722 -39.18 -28.21 14.67
N PRO A 723 -38.47 -28.91 15.58
CA PRO A 723 -37.02 -28.95 15.57
C PRO A 723 -36.44 -29.44 14.24
N THR A 724 -35.34 -28.80 13.81
CA THR A 724 -34.63 -29.21 12.59
C THR A 724 -34.13 -30.65 12.65
N ALA A 725 -34.13 -31.34 11.51
CA ALA A 725 -33.88 -32.77 11.40
C ALA A 725 -32.47 -33.10 10.90
N PHE A 726 -31.82 -34.06 11.56
CA PHE A 726 -30.47 -34.53 11.22
C PHE A 726 -30.35 -36.05 11.42
N GLU A 727 -29.31 -36.65 10.86
CA GLU A 727 -28.99 -38.06 11.03
C GLU A 727 -27.53 -38.20 11.46
N VAL A 728 -27.29 -38.93 12.55
CA VAL A 728 -25.95 -39.24 13.05
C VAL A 728 -25.61 -40.70 12.79
N LYS A 729 -24.49 -40.96 12.11
CA LYS A 729 -23.99 -42.32 11.81
C LYS A 729 -22.47 -42.39 11.88
N ASP A 730 -21.93 -43.61 11.91
CA ASP A 730 -20.49 -43.86 11.89
C ASP A 730 -19.70 -43.00 12.90
N CYS A 731 -20.25 -42.82 14.12
CA CYS A 731 -19.73 -41.84 15.08
C CYS A 731 -19.09 -42.47 16.33
N GLY A 732 -18.18 -41.72 16.97
CA GLY A 732 -17.51 -42.16 18.20
C GLY A 732 -17.41 -41.04 19.22
N ALA A 733 -18.15 -41.16 20.32
CA ALA A 733 -18.15 -40.17 21.39
C ALA A 733 -17.29 -40.64 22.58
N LYS A 734 -16.30 -39.84 22.98
CA LYS A 734 -15.55 -40.04 24.23
C LYS A 734 -15.38 -38.75 25.01
N GLY A 735 -15.58 -38.82 26.33
CA GLY A 735 -15.41 -37.66 27.19
C GLY A 735 -16.28 -37.66 28.44
N SER A 736 -16.58 -36.47 28.94
CA SER A 736 -17.41 -36.28 30.13
C SER A 736 -18.38 -35.12 29.98
N ILE A 737 -19.59 -35.28 30.51
CA ILE A 737 -20.60 -34.24 30.64
C ILE A 737 -20.91 -34.05 32.14
N SER A 738 -20.96 -32.82 32.62
CA SER A 738 -21.36 -32.50 34.00
C SER A 738 -22.39 -31.37 34.04
N GLY A 739 -23.46 -31.56 34.82
CA GLY A 739 -24.60 -30.64 34.92
C GLY A 739 -25.71 -30.93 33.90
N GLY A 740 -26.68 -30.02 33.83
CA GLY A 740 -27.78 -30.02 32.87
C GLY A 740 -28.94 -30.99 33.12
N GLY A 741 -30.08 -30.73 32.48
CA GLY A 741 -31.33 -31.48 32.65
C GLY A 741 -31.60 -32.57 31.60
N ILE A 742 -31.31 -32.30 30.32
CA ILE A 742 -31.52 -33.24 29.21
C ILE A 742 -30.17 -33.57 28.59
N VAL A 743 -29.63 -34.75 28.91
CA VAL A 743 -28.27 -35.16 28.57
C VAL A 743 -28.26 -36.51 27.87
N GLY A 744 -27.63 -36.57 26.68
CA GLY A 744 -27.41 -37.81 25.93
C GLY A 744 -25.95 -37.97 25.52
N THR A 745 -25.51 -39.23 25.40
CA THR A 745 -24.10 -39.52 25.08
C THR A 745 -23.75 -39.33 23.61
N ILE A 746 -24.73 -39.29 22.71
CA ILE A 746 -24.56 -38.92 21.29
C ILE A 746 -25.36 -37.65 20.99
N ILE A 747 -26.69 -37.72 21.17
CA ILE A 747 -27.64 -36.65 20.88
C ILE A 747 -28.24 -36.13 22.18
N GLY A 748 -28.25 -34.82 22.40
CA GLY A 748 -28.93 -34.23 23.55
C GLY A 748 -30.45 -34.36 23.45
N TYR A 749 -31.05 -33.88 22.36
CA TYR A 749 -32.49 -34.00 22.10
C TYR A 749 -32.78 -34.36 20.64
N ALA A 750 -33.60 -35.39 20.41
CA ALA A 750 -34.01 -35.83 19.09
C ALA A 750 -35.54 -35.68 18.94
N TYR A 751 -35.98 -35.03 17.87
CA TYR A 751 -37.40 -34.91 17.53
C TYR A 751 -37.69 -35.72 16.27
N ASP A 752 -38.74 -36.55 16.28
CA ASP A 752 -39.31 -37.44 15.23
C ASP A 752 -38.46 -37.83 14.03
N ASN A 753 -37.94 -36.84 13.32
CA ASN A 753 -37.13 -36.99 12.12
C ASN A 753 -35.62 -37.00 12.40
N SER A 754 -35.17 -36.85 13.65
CA SER A 754 -33.75 -36.89 14.02
C SER A 754 -33.35 -38.25 14.60
N THR A 755 -32.24 -38.83 14.14
CA THR A 755 -31.84 -40.20 14.50
C THR A 755 -30.35 -40.32 14.80
N ALA A 756 -30.00 -41.23 15.70
CA ALA A 756 -28.65 -41.78 15.83
C ALA A 756 -28.68 -43.24 15.40
N ALA A 757 -27.79 -43.64 14.49
CA ALA A 757 -27.65 -45.00 14.05
C ALA A 757 -27.00 -45.90 15.12
N ASP A 758 -27.20 -47.20 14.98
CA ASP A 758 -26.71 -48.20 15.95
C ASP A 758 -25.19 -48.29 16.00
N ASP A 759 -24.53 -47.97 14.88
CA ASP A 759 -23.08 -47.94 14.69
C ASP A 759 -22.36 -46.85 15.51
N CYS A 760 -23.08 -45.87 16.04
CA CYS A 760 -22.54 -44.86 16.93
C CYS A 760 -22.14 -45.45 18.29
N THR A 761 -20.88 -45.23 18.66
CA THR A 761 -20.28 -45.71 19.91
C THR A 761 -20.11 -44.57 20.92
N ALA A 762 -20.26 -44.87 22.21
CA ALA A 762 -20.10 -43.88 23.28
C ALA A 762 -19.37 -44.45 24.49
N ASP A 763 -18.31 -43.76 24.91
CA ASP A 763 -17.61 -43.91 26.19
C ASP A 763 -17.63 -42.55 26.90
N VAL A 764 -18.81 -42.21 27.44
CA VAL A 764 -19.10 -40.90 28.02
C VAL A 764 -19.55 -41.05 29.46
N THR A 765 -18.90 -40.30 30.35
CA THR A 765 -19.34 -40.16 31.74
C THR A 765 -20.30 -38.97 31.85
N VAL A 766 -21.41 -39.14 32.57
CA VAL A 766 -22.36 -38.08 32.89
C VAL A 766 -22.40 -37.94 34.42
N ASN A 767 -22.04 -36.77 34.94
CA ASN A 767 -21.92 -36.49 36.38
C ASN A 767 -21.07 -37.53 37.13
N GLY A 768 -19.98 -37.98 36.51
CA GLY A 768 -19.04 -38.95 37.09
C GLY A 768 -19.46 -40.42 36.99
N ALA A 769 -20.60 -40.73 36.38
CA ALA A 769 -21.07 -42.10 36.15
C ALA A 769 -21.10 -42.44 34.65
N ALA A 770 -20.81 -43.70 34.28
CA ALA A 770 -20.98 -44.15 32.90
C ALA A 770 -22.47 -44.06 32.50
N SER A 771 -22.75 -43.51 31.31
CA SER A 771 -24.11 -43.45 30.75
C SER A 771 -24.17 -44.19 29.42
N LEU A 772 -25.27 -44.93 29.21
CA LEU A 772 -25.56 -45.59 27.92
C LEU A 772 -26.75 -44.90 27.20
N LYS A 773 -27.26 -43.80 27.76
CA LYS A 773 -28.39 -43.07 27.20
C LYS A 773 -27.94 -42.30 25.95
N LYS A 774 -27.99 -42.94 24.78
CA LYS A 774 -27.56 -42.35 23.48
C LYS A 774 -28.29 -41.04 23.16
N ILE A 775 -29.60 -40.99 23.42
CA ILE A 775 -30.47 -39.82 23.20
C ILE A 775 -30.98 -39.32 24.55
N GLY A 776 -30.72 -38.06 24.87
CA GLY A 776 -31.04 -37.47 26.17
C GLY A 776 -32.53 -37.21 26.40
N GLY A 777 -33.27 -36.83 25.36
CA GLY A 777 -34.72 -36.64 25.41
C GLY A 777 -35.34 -36.62 24.01
N ASP A 778 -36.66 -36.79 23.95
CA ASP A 778 -37.45 -36.75 22.72
C ASP A 778 -38.85 -36.18 22.97
N LYS A 779 -39.69 -36.07 21.94
CA LYS A 779 -41.05 -35.51 22.05
C LYS A 779 -41.95 -36.24 23.06
N SER A 780 -41.66 -37.50 23.37
CA SER A 780 -42.46 -38.36 24.23
C SER A 780 -42.04 -38.23 25.68
N SER A 781 -40.74 -38.11 25.96
CA SER A 781 -40.21 -37.91 27.30
C SER A 781 -40.21 -36.44 27.71
N ASP A 782 -39.98 -35.54 26.76
CA ASP A 782 -39.74 -34.11 26.95
C ASP A 782 -40.44 -33.32 25.82
N PRO A 783 -41.79 -33.15 25.88
CA PRO A 783 -42.53 -32.45 24.83
C PRO A 783 -42.06 -31.00 24.69
N LEU A 784 -42.21 -30.40 23.50
CA LEU A 784 -41.66 -29.06 23.20
C LEU A 784 -42.05 -27.97 24.21
N SER A 785 -43.24 -28.06 24.81
CA SER A 785 -43.71 -27.14 25.87
C SER A 785 -42.92 -27.21 27.18
N THR A 786 -42.02 -28.18 27.33
CA THR A 786 -41.16 -28.38 28.51
C THR A 786 -39.71 -27.96 28.28
N LEU A 787 -39.36 -27.59 27.04
CA LEU A 787 -38.00 -27.23 26.64
C LEU A 787 -37.63 -25.81 27.08
#